data_AF-A0AA39K2J4-F1
#
_entry.id   AF-A0AA39K2J4-F1
#
_cell.length_a   1.000
_cell.length_b   1.000
_cell.length_c   1.000
_cell.angle_alpha   90.00
_cell.angle_beta   90.00
_cell.angle_gamma   90.00
#
_symmetry.space_group_name_H-M   'P 1'
#
loop_
_entity.id
_entity.type
_entity.pdbx_description
1 polymer ?
#
loop_
_entity_poly.entity_id
_entity_poly.type
_entity_poly.pdbx_seq_one_letter_code
_entity_poly.pdbx_strand_id
1 'polypeptide(L)'
;MENDATIQLKTLLQLHLATDTSSAKNLPYILDILTSEHLSPSPHLTKWTSRIYSLLHSKDAPGKWAGLCLAHRTSLLSKSVMIEHAQQWLTIALRVLSRKEALPVLKATVNLCRIIFCSAMDVSEFQRQVCLPNVTKFTQTIIALCDGEPDVEFKILLLNTLARIIPLYPNAHRSSHTALSGLCLQYLNGSAPLPTPMALLRSSSRLYAVLPATGGKVGASNLWKKTVEETLTFGWTAFSSLRSSFSEGLCPVSRDEDAHVTIPLNLDRLRCFVIIIDDLLGTGTQRSVQVPIGSFHKFAIALLTSTTADRGPNNGHIDISARSLEASIVPTLWKLGCDFVASLATHLRHHLTSHLNGLTSCLSSHLEQKTAGSQRLPFLKALHSILVHCLPLHSEVSCNRLTKAVLSSITAILPSQSDFDQSTDTVQTGRSKKGKKRARAYEGDELLKVSRNILFPLSDDGKAVLVACDVLAILLRNPGLSPTTHSLSVRVLLSILFFLPQRSPLSLSSDPTVHPKLLQKIQALVTESGCGTTNTASKSLGLVLRAVDLSTIDDNACQRTLDLLLHPRVPPLVRSLPHVETLSLFHSEEGTEEARDRELLGLSVLQRQTSDPVQTTTATPSPQVDQEDRHIRPIPPAKVPSPIPIDTPAPANPGNSLPRAEPVYVPLKPSYPPATPTPEPPSAFKPTVMIADAVEEDQEMPAIDLDSDSD
;
A
#
# COMPACT_ATOMS: atom_id res chain seq x y z
N MET A 1 16.59 -32.89 -32.71
CA MET A 1 16.38 -32.27 -31.38
C MET A 1 16.22 -33.31 -30.27
N GLU A 2 15.29 -34.28 -30.35
CA GLU A 2 15.19 -35.35 -29.31
C GLU A 2 16.48 -36.17 -29.08
N ASN A 3 17.26 -36.41 -30.14
CA ASN A 3 18.56 -37.09 -30.02
C ASN A 3 19.62 -36.24 -29.30
N ASP A 4 19.59 -34.91 -29.41
CA ASP A 4 20.60 -34.06 -28.77
C ASP A 4 20.36 -33.99 -27.26
N ALA A 5 19.09 -33.91 -26.84
CA ALA A 5 18.70 -33.90 -25.43
C ALA A 5 19.10 -35.19 -24.69
N THR A 6 18.95 -36.35 -25.35
CA THR A 6 19.33 -37.66 -24.77
C THR A 6 20.85 -37.84 -24.69
N ILE A 7 21.60 -37.33 -25.68
CA ILE A 7 23.07 -37.32 -25.67
C ILE A 7 23.60 -36.40 -24.55
N GLN A 8 22.94 -35.26 -24.32
CA GLN A 8 23.32 -34.31 -23.28
C GLN A 8 23.12 -34.88 -21.87
N LEU A 9 21.98 -35.54 -21.59
CA LEU A 9 21.76 -36.17 -20.27
C LEU A 9 22.80 -37.25 -19.95
N LYS A 10 23.17 -38.07 -20.95
CA LYS A 10 24.25 -39.07 -20.81
C LYS A 10 25.58 -38.40 -20.47
N THR A 11 25.91 -37.29 -21.13
CA THR A 11 27.13 -36.52 -20.91
C THR A 11 27.19 -35.95 -19.49
N LEU A 12 26.07 -35.39 -19.00
CA LEU A 12 25.95 -34.89 -17.63
C LEU A 12 26.21 -36.01 -16.60
N LEU A 13 25.64 -37.20 -16.82
CA LEU A 13 25.83 -38.34 -15.93
C LEU A 13 27.26 -38.86 -15.89
N GLN A 14 27.92 -38.94 -17.04
CA GLN A 14 29.24 -39.58 -17.16
C GLN A 14 30.40 -38.65 -16.81
N LEU A 15 30.31 -37.35 -17.14
CA LEU A 15 31.41 -36.40 -16.94
C LEU A 15 31.22 -35.53 -15.70
N HIS A 16 30.00 -35.08 -15.44
CA HIS A 16 29.76 -34.05 -14.43
C HIS A 16 29.26 -34.60 -13.10
N LEU A 17 28.56 -35.75 -13.12
CA LEU A 17 27.99 -36.40 -11.94
C LEU A 17 28.70 -37.70 -11.53
N ALA A 18 29.87 -38.02 -12.10
CA ALA A 18 30.53 -39.31 -11.87
C ALA A 18 30.91 -39.56 -10.40
N THR A 19 31.29 -38.51 -9.67
CA THR A 19 31.67 -38.58 -8.24
C THR A 19 30.92 -37.52 -7.44
N ASP A 20 30.90 -37.66 -6.12
CA ASP A 20 30.16 -36.73 -5.26
C ASP A 20 30.80 -35.34 -5.23
N THR A 21 32.14 -35.29 -5.26
CA THR A 21 32.93 -34.04 -5.36
C THR A 21 32.75 -33.35 -6.71
N SER A 22 32.77 -34.09 -7.82
CA SER A 22 32.52 -33.53 -9.15
C SER A 22 31.08 -33.03 -9.29
N SER A 23 30.12 -33.74 -8.70
CA SER A 23 28.71 -33.33 -8.69
C SER A 23 28.53 -31.99 -8.00
N ALA A 24 29.15 -31.79 -6.83
CA ALA A 24 29.07 -30.52 -6.10
C ALA A 24 29.77 -29.38 -6.86
N LYS A 25 30.95 -29.64 -7.46
CA LYS A 25 31.72 -28.63 -8.21
C LYS A 25 31.01 -28.18 -9.48
N ASN A 26 30.42 -29.11 -10.23
CA ASN A 26 29.80 -28.83 -11.52
C ASN A 26 28.32 -28.44 -11.40
N LEU A 27 27.73 -28.44 -10.19
CA LEU A 27 26.31 -28.23 -10.00
C LEU A 27 25.75 -26.97 -10.66
N PRO A 28 26.38 -25.78 -10.57
CA PRO A 28 25.82 -24.58 -11.20
C PRO A 28 25.63 -24.73 -12.71
N TYR A 29 26.63 -25.33 -13.39
CA TYR A 29 26.59 -25.60 -14.83
C TYR A 29 25.48 -26.61 -15.18
N ILE A 30 25.34 -27.67 -14.39
CA ILE A 30 24.31 -28.69 -14.62
C ILE A 30 22.91 -28.08 -14.47
N LEU A 31 22.69 -27.23 -13.46
CA LEU A 31 21.38 -26.61 -13.21
C LEU A 31 20.96 -25.63 -14.31
N ASP A 32 21.93 -24.97 -14.94
CA ASP A 32 21.72 -24.01 -16.02
C ASP A 32 21.32 -24.71 -17.33
N ILE A 33 21.99 -25.83 -17.66
CA ILE A 33 21.75 -26.58 -18.90
C ILE A 33 20.53 -27.51 -18.81
N LEU A 34 20.15 -27.95 -17.61
CA LEU A 34 19.04 -28.91 -17.47
C LEU A 34 17.70 -28.25 -17.88
N THR A 35 17.07 -28.78 -18.92
CA THR A 35 15.75 -28.41 -19.45
C THR A 35 14.74 -29.55 -19.26
N SER A 36 13.45 -29.27 -19.52
CA SER A 36 12.38 -30.29 -19.47
C SER A 36 12.55 -31.40 -20.50
N GLU A 37 13.13 -31.09 -21.67
CA GLU A 37 13.36 -32.06 -22.75
C GLU A 37 14.34 -33.16 -22.33
N HIS A 38 15.34 -32.84 -21.50
CA HIS A 38 16.27 -33.83 -20.95
C HIS A 38 15.58 -34.87 -20.06
N LEU A 39 14.41 -34.55 -19.49
CA LEU A 39 13.67 -35.40 -18.56
C LEU A 39 12.48 -36.11 -19.22
N SER A 40 12.42 -36.12 -20.55
CA SER A 40 11.48 -36.95 -21.29
C SER A 40 11.80 -38.45 -21.10
N PRO A 41 10.81 -39.35 -21.28
CA PRO A 41 11.03 -40.78 -21.12
C PRO A 41 12.20 -41.27 -21.98
N SER A 42 13.30 -41.67 -21.34
CA SER A 42 14.53 -42.08 -22.01
C SER A 42 15.26 -43.16 -21.19
N PRO A 43 16.12 -43.99 -21.80
CA PRO A 43 16.88 -45.01 -21.07
C PRO A 43 17.88 -44.41 -20.05
N HIS A 44 18.17 -43.11 -20.15
CA HIS A 44 19.07 -42.40 -19.25
C HIS A 44 18.34 -41.82 -18.03
N LEU A 45 17.00 -41.73 -18.06
CA LEU A 45 16.22 -41.17 -16.97
C LEU A 45 16.31 -42.01 -15.69
N THR A 46 16.25 -43.34 -15.79
CA THR A 46 16.43 -44.23 -14.62
C THR A 46 17.84 -44.11 -14.02
N LYS A 47 18.86 -43.89 -14.87
CA LYS A 47 20.24 -43.65 -14.39
C LYS A 47 20.36 -42.31 -13.70
N TRP A 48 19.66 -41.29 -14.22
CA TRP A 48 19.58 -39.97 -13.60
C TRP A 48 18.95 -40.01 -12.21
N THR A 49 17.77 -40.63 -12.08
CA THR A 49 17.07 -40.71 -10.80
C THR A 49 17.80 -41.60 -9.80
N SER A 50 18.43 -42.69 -10.27
CA SER A 50 19.33 -43.52 -9.44
C SER A 50 20.54 -42.73 -8.93
N ARG A 51 21.15 -41.88 -9.77
CA ARG A 51 22.28 -41.05 -9.33
C ARG A 51 21.86 -39.99 -8.31
N ILE A 52 20.70 -39.36 -8.50
CA ILE A 52 20.12 -38.46 -7.48
C ILE A 52 19.95 -39.23 -6.16
N TYR A 53 19.39 -40.44 -6.19
CA TYR A 53 19.20 -41.26 -5.00
C TYR A 53 20.52 -41.60 -4.29
N SER A 54 21.56 -41.95 -5.06
CA SER A 54 22.91 -42.18 -4.56
C SER A 54 23.49 -40.94 -3.87
N LEU A 55 23.35 -39.75 -4.49
CA LEU A 55 23.81 -38.49 -3.92
C LEU A 55 23.06 -38.11 -2.64
N LEU A 56 21.74 -38.32 -2.60
CA LEU A 56 20.92 -38.07 -1.41
C LEU A 56 21.34 -38.93 -0.20
N HIS A 57 21.90 -40.12 -0.45
CA HIS A 57 22.45 -41.01 0.58
C HIS A 57 23.95 -40.83 0.82
N SER A 58 24.58 -39.85 0.17
CA SER A 58 26.00 -39.57 0.37
C SER A 58 26.29 -39.25 1.83
N LYS A 59 27.42 -39.78 2.32
CA LYS A 59 27.96 -39.43 3.64
C LYS A 59 28.53 -38.01 3.63
N ASP A 60 28.92 -37.52 2.46
CA ASP A 60 29.54 -36.21 2.29
C ASP A 60 28.47 -35.14 2.12
N ALA A 61 28.54 -34.08 2.95
CA ALA A 61 27.60 -32.96 2.88
C ALA A 61 27.53 -32.29 1.48
N PRO A 62 28.65 -32.10 0.74
CA PRO A 62 28.60 -31.57 -0.63
C PRO A 62 27.84 -32.48 -1.61
N GLY A 63 28.03 -33.80 -1.52
CA GLY A 63 27.33 -34.77 -2.37
C GLY A 63 25.83 -34.76 -2.10
N LYS A 64 25.45 -34.75 -0.82
CA LYS A 64 24.05 -34.65 -0.36
C LYS A 64 23.40 -33.35 -0.82
N TRP A 65 24.07 -32.22 -0.67
CA TRP A 65 23.61 -30.92 -1.16
C TRP A 65 23.37 -30.94 -2.68
N ALA A 66 24.31 -31.46 -3.46
CA ALA A 66 24.14 -31.60 -4.90
C ALA A 66 22.92 -32.48 -5.26
N GLY A 67 22.76 -33.62 -4.58
CA GLY A 67 21.59 -34.50 -4.75
C GLY A 67 20.26 -33.79 -4.49
N LEU A 68 20.16 -33.01 -3.42
CA LEU A 68 18.96 -32.24 -3.07
C LEU A 68 18.64 -31.16 -4.11
N CYS A 69 19.65 -30.43 -4.58
CA CYS A 69 19.47 -29.41 -5.61
C CYS A 69 19.05 -30.02 -6.96
N LEU A 70 19.63 -31.15 -7.35
CA LEU A 70 19.24 -31.87 -8.56
C LEU A 70 17.83 -32.43 -8.46
N ALA A 71 17.44 -33.01 -7.32
CA ALA A 71 16.07 -33.46 -7.07
C ALA A 71 15.07 -32.29 -7.16
N HIS A 72 15.42 -31.13 -6.58
CA HIS A 72 14.59 -29.93 -6.63
C HIS A 72 14.43 -29.41 -8.07
N ARG A 73 15.53 -29.30 -8.82
CA ARG A 73 15.49 -28.87 -10.22
C ARG A 73 14.73 -29.85 -11.11
N THR A 74 14.94 -31.15 -10.90
CA THR A 74 14.17 -32.22 -11.59
C THR A 74 12.68 -32.06 -11.30
N SER A 75 12.31 -31.75 -10.06
CA SER A 75 10.91 -31.53 -9.67
C SER A 75 10.25 -30.33 -10.33
N LEU A 76 11.03 -29.28 -10.63
CA LEU A 76 10.54 -28.11 -11.36
C LEU A 76 10.36 -28.39 -12.86
N LEU A 77 11.22 -29.21 -13.43
CA LEU A 77 11.27 -29.45 -14.88
C LEU A 77 10.36 -30.60 -15.33
N SER A 78 10.11 -31.59 -14.47
CA SER A 78 9.27 -32.74 -14.80
C SER A 78 8.41 -33.17 -13.60
N LYS A 79 7.10 -32.86 -13.71
CA LYS A 79 6.11 -33.23 -12.70
C LYS A 79 5.89 -34.74 -12.60
N SER A 80 5.96 -35.47 -13.70
CA SER A 80 5.78 -36.93 -13.72
C SER A 80 6.89 -37.63 -12.94
N VAL A 81 8.15 -37.28 -13.22
CA VAL A 81 9.33 -37.83 -12.53
C VAL A 81 9.30 -37.49 -11.04
N MET A 82 8.88 -36.27 -10.70
CA MET A 82 8.69 -35.88 -9.30
C MET A 82 7.65 -36.77 -8.60
N ILE A 83 6.47 -36.97 -9.18
CA ILE A 83 5.39 -37.77 -8.57
C ILE A 83 5.87 -39.20 -8.29
N GLU A 84 6.60 -39.80 -9.23
CA GLU A 84 7.11 -41.17 -9.11
C GLU A 84 8.12 -41.34 -7.96
N HIS A 85 9.03 -40.37 -7.77
CA HIS A 85 10.14 -40.49 -6.80
C HIS A 85 9.97 -39.68 -5.51
N ALA A 86 8.93 -38.84 -5.41
CA ALA A 86 8.75 -37.91 -4.30
C ALA A 86 8.67 -38.59 -2.92
N GLN A 87 8.00 -39.74 -2.80
CA GLN A 87 7.91 -40.46 -1.52
C GLN A 87 9.30 -40.83 -0.97
N GLN A 88 10.18 -41.29 -1.85
CA GLN A 88 11.55 -41.68 -1.49
C GLN A 88 12.37 -40.44 -1.13
N TRP A 89 12.30 -39.39 -1.94
CA TRP A 89 13.01 -38.14 -1.69
C TRP A 89 12.56 -37.45 -0.40
N LEU A 90 11.26 -37.38 -0.13
CA LEU A 90 10.71 -36.82 1.12
C LEU A 90 11.16 -37.62 2.34
N THR A 91 11.15 -38.94 2.25
CA THR A 91 11.56 -39.80 3.37
C THR A 91 13.02 -39.51 3.77
N ILE A 92 13.91 -39.30 2.80
CA ILE A 92 15.31 -38.94 3.06
C ILE A 92 15.41 -37.51 3.58
N ALA A 93 14.74 -36.58 2.90
CA ALA A 93 14.75 -35.16 3.24
C ALA A 93 14.28 -34.89 4.69
N LEU A 94 13.21 -35.55 5.14
CA LEU A 94 12.73 -35.41 6.51
C LEU A 94 13.76 -35.89 7.53
N ARG A 95 14.45 -37.01 7.27
CA ARG A 95 15.53 -37.47 8.16
C ARG A 95 16.70 -36.49 8.20
N VAL A 96 17.01 -35.83 7.08
CA VAL A 96 18.06 -34.80 7.01
C VAL A 96 17.67 -33.58 7.86
N LEU A 97 16.41 -33.15 7.82
CA LEU A 97 15.92 -32.03 8.64
C LEU A 97 15.90 -32.34 10.14
N SER A 98 15.67 -33.60 10.53
CA SER A 98 15.70 -34.00 11.94
C SER A 98 17.12 -34.21 12.50
N ARG A 99 18.17 -34.06 11.69
CA ARG A 99 19.58 -34.21 12.09
C ARG A 99 20.29 -32.87 12.02
N LYS A 100 21.37 -32.74 12.80
CA LYS A 100 22.26 -31.59 12.72
C LYS A 100 23.12 -31.70 11.46
N GLU A 101 22.82 -30.89 10.45
CA GLU A 101 23.47 -30.87 9.13
C GLU A 101 23.92 -29.44 8.80
N ALA A 102 24.76 -29.30 7.76
CA ALA A 102 25.22 -27.98 7.34
C ALA A 102 24.06 -27.13 6.77
N LEU A 103 24.08 -25.82 7.04
CA LEU A 103 23.04 -24.88 6.62
C LEU A 103 22.67 -24.94 5.11
N PRO A 104 23.63 -25.07 4.16
CA PRO A 104 23.29 -25.20 2.74
C PRO A 104 22.47 -26.46 2.44
N VAL A 105 22.75 -27.58 3.13
CA VAL A 105 22.01 -28.84 3.00
C VAL A 105 20.59 -28.65 3.53
N LEU A 106 20.43 -28.02 4.70
CA LEU A 106 19.11 -27.73 5.28
C LEU A 106 18.28 -26.82 4.36
N LYS A 107 18.86 -25.72 3.85
CA LYS A 107 18.22 -24.81 2.90
C LYS A 107 17.77 -25.56 1.63
N ALA A 108 18.62 -26.41 1.06
CA ALA A 108 18.27 -27.23 -0.11
C ALA A 108 17.15 -28.24 0.19
N THR A 109 17.18 -28.84 1.38
CA THR A 109 16.17 -29.81 1.83
C THR A 109 14.80 -29.17 1.99
N VAL A 110 14.72 -28.00 2.63
CA VAL A 110 13.46 -27.24 2.77
C VAL A 110 12.89 -26.86 1.41
N ASN A 111 13.72 -26.42 0.46
CA ASN A 111 13.28 -26.08 -0.89
C ASN A 111 12.73 -27.31 -1.64
N LEU A 112 13.39 -28.47 -1.53
CA LEU A 112 12.89 -29.73 -2.10
C LEU A 112 11.54 -30.15 -1.50
N CYS A 113 11.43 -30.17 -0.18
CA CYS A 113 10.15 -30.49 0.48
C CYS A 113 9.05 -29.52 0.04
N ARG A 114 9.35 -28.22 0.02
CA ARG A 114 8.41 -27.18 -0.40
C ARG A 114 7.89 -27.42 -1.82
N ILE A 115 8.77 -27.70 -2.79
CA ILE A 115 8.32 -27.90 -4.17
C ILE A 115 7.45 -29.16 -4.29
N ILE A 116 7.85 -30.27 -3.64
CA ILE A 116 7.08 -31.52 -3.67
C ILE A 116 5.67 -31.30 -3.08
N PHE A 117 5.56 -30.61 -1.95
CA PHE A 117 4.27 -30.33 -1.33
C PHE A 117 3.41 -29.33 -2.13
N CYS A 118 3.98 -28.52 -3.02
CA CYS A 118 3.24 -27.50 -3.77
C CYS A 118 2.89 -27.88 -5.22
N SER A 119 3.62 -28.81 -5.86
CA SER A 119 3.59 -28.97 -7.33
C SER A 119 2.47 -29.87 -7.88
N ALA A 120 1.88 -30.75 -7.07
CA ALA A 120 0.88 -31.73 -7.52
C ALA A 120 -0.44 -31.60 -6.74
N MET A 121 -0.90 -30.36 -6.56
CA MET A 121 -2.16 -30.05 -5.86
C MET A 121 -3.43 -30.48 -6.62
N ASP A 122 -3.28 -30.92 -7.87
CA ASP A 122 -4.32 -31.44 -8.76
C ASP A 122 -4.40 -32.98 -8.77
N VAL A 123 -3.41 -33.68 -8.22
CA VAL A 123 -3.37 -35.15 -8.17
C VAL A 123 -3.74 -35.62 -6.77
N SER A 124 -5.03 -35.92 -6.56
CA SER A 124 -5.57 -36.27 -5.23
C SER A 124 -4.94 -37.54 -4.63
N GLU A 125 -4.62 -38.53 -5.46
CA GLU A 125 -3.95 -39.75 -5.01
C GLU A 125 -2.55 -39.47 -4.44
N PHE A 126 -1.78 -38.63 -5.13
CA PHE A 126 -0.46 -38.17 -4.68
C PHE A 126 -0.55 -37.46 -3.33
N GLN A 127 -1.52 -36.56 -3.17
CA GLN A 127 -1.75 -35.90 -1.88
C GLN A 127 -2.03 -36.89 -0.76
N ARG A 128 -2.91 -37.87 -1.03
CA ARG A 128 -3.35 -38.86 -0.04
C ARG A 128 -2.22 -39.79 0.38
N GLN A 129 -1.44 -40.29 -0.57
CA GLN A 129 -0.42 -41.31 -0.32
C GLN A 129 0.93 -40.72 0.10
N VAL A 130 1.28 -39.54 -0.41
CA VAL A 130 2.63 -38.96 -0.25
C VAL A 130 2.62 -37.72 0.62
N CYS A 131 1.79 -36.71 0.31
CA CYS A 131 1.88 -35.42 0.99
C CYS A 131 1.31 -35.47 2.42
N LEU A 132 0.06 -35.90 2.58
CA LEU A 132 -0.66 -35.86 3.87
C LEU A 132 0.06 -36.63 5.01
N PRO A 133 0.64 -37.83 4.79
CA PRO A 133 1.36 -38.54 5.85
C PRO A 133 2.65 -37.85 6.32
N ASN A 134 3.21 -36.97 5.48
CA ASN A 134 4.52 -36.36 5.68
C ASN A 134 4.45 -34.88 6.09
N VAL A 135 3.39 -34.17 5.72
CA VAL A 135 3.29 -32.70 5.91
C VAL A 135 3.27 -32.29 7.39
N THR A 136 2.60 -33.05 8.26
CA THR A 136 2.56 -32.74 9.70
C THR A 136 3.92 -32.93 10.36
N LYS A 137 4.62 -34.01 10.02
CA LYS A 137 5.99 -34.30 10.46
C LYS A 137 6.97 -33.23 9.99
N PHE A 138 6.83 -32.81 8.72
CA PHE A 138 7.59 -31.70 8.17
C PHE A 138 7.36 -30.44 9.01
N THR A 139 6.11 -30.05 9.23
CA THR A 139 5.78 -28.84 10.00
C THR A 139 6.34 -28.88 11.42
N GLN A 140 6.22 -30.00 12.13
CA GLN A 140 6.81 -30.15 13.47
C GLN A 140 8.34 -30.00 13.45
N THR A 141 9.00 -30.58 12.45
CA THR A 141 10.46 -30.46 12.30
C THR A 141 10.86 -29.02 12.01
N ILE A 142 10.11 -28.30 11.18
CA ILE A 142 10.36 -26.89 10.87
C ILE A 142 10.17 -26.00 12.10
N ILE A 143 9.15 -26.25 12.92
CA ILE A 143 8.96 -25.54 14.19
C ILE A 143 10.19 -25.74 15.08
N ALA A 144 10.63 -26.98 15.28
CA ALA A 144 11.81 -27.28 16.10
C ALA A 144 13.10 -26.62 15.56
N LEU A 145 13.28 -26.57 14.23
CA LEU A 145 14.43 -25.90 13.61
C LEU A 145 14.39 -24.37 13.80
N CYS A 146 13.22 -23.75 13.79
CA CYS A 146 13.09 -22.31 14.06
C CYS A 146 13.53 -21.94 15.49
N ASP A 147 13.30 -22.82 16.46
CA ASP A 147 13.72 -22.61 17.85
C ASP A 147 15.22 -22.87 18.04
N GLY A 148 15.78 -23.89 17.36
CA GLY A 148 17.16 -24.33 17.57
C GLY A 148 18.25 -23.59 16.76
N GLU A 149 17.94 -23.09 15.56
CA GLU A 149 18.96 -22.49 14.67
C GLU A 149 19.04 -20.96 14.83
N PRO A 150 20.24 -20.36 14.97
CA PRO A 150 20.37 -18.91 15.14
C PRO A 150 20.30 -18.11 13.83
N ASP A 151 20.45 -18.74 12.66
CA ASP A 151 20.51 -18.05 11.37
C ASP A 151 19.17 -17.41 10.97
N VAL A 152 19.15 -16.07 10.88
CA VAL A 152 17.93 -15.28 10.60
C VAL A 152 17.39 -15.56 9.20
N GLU A 153 18.27 -15.68 8.19
CA GLU A 153 17.83 -15.96 6.81
C GLU A 153 17.18 -17.33 6.69
N PHE A 154 17.70 -18.33 7.39
CA PHE A 154 17.11 -19.66 7.42
C PHE A 154 15.75 -19.63 8.11
N LYS A 155 15.60 -18.97 9.27
CA LYS A 155 14.28 -18.77 9.90
C LYS A 155 13.28 -18.11 8.94
N ILE A 156 13.70 -17.10 8.19
CA ILE A 156 12.88 -16.47 7.15
C ILE A 156 12.43 -17.50 6.10
N LEU A 157 13.33 -18.36 5.61
CA LEU A 157 12.99 -19.43 4.67
C LEU A 157 11.97 -20.42 5.28
N LEU A 158 12.17 -20.80 6.53
CA LEU A 158 11.30 -21.72 7.26
C LEU A 158 9.87 -21.16 7.40
N LEU A 159 9.75 -19.93 7.92
CA LEU A 159 8.47 -19.25 8.12
C LEU A 159 7.72 -19.04 6.80
N ASN A 160 8.40 -18.56 5.74
CA ASN A 160 7.78 -18.40 4.42
C ASN A 160 7.37 -19.74 3.80
N THR A 161 8.10 -20.83 4.10
CA THR A 161 7.74 -22.16 3.63
C THR A 161 6.47 -22.66 4.30
N LEU A 162 6.34 -22.49 5.62
CA LEU A 162 5.11 -22.80 6.36
C LEU A 162 3.92 -21.95 5.87
N ALA A 163 4.15 -20.65 5.66
CA ALA A 163 3.10 -19.73 5.18
C ALA A 163 2.52 -20.16 3.83
N ARG A 164 3.33 -20.83 2.98
CA ARG A 164 2.89 -21.36 1.68
C ARG A 164 2.20 -22.72 1.79
N ILE A 165 2.66 -23.59 2.69
CA ILE A 165 2.16 -24.98 2.80
C ILE A 165 0.84 -25.06 3.57
N ILE A 166 0.66 -24.23 4.60
CA ILE A 166 -0.53 -24.28 5.47
C ILE A 166 -1.85 -24.11 4.68
N PRO A 167 -1.98 -23.11 3.78
CA PRO A 167 -3.19 -22.97 2.96
C PRO A 167 -3.48 -24.16 2.04
N LEU A 168 -2.45 -24.93 1.65
CA LEU A 168 -2.59 -26.10 0.79
C LEU A 168 -3.13 -27.32 1.55
N TYR A 169 -2.76 -27.46 2.83
CA TYR A 169 -3.16 -28.59 3.68
C TYR A 169 -3.77 -28.12 5.02
N PRO A 170 -4.85 -27.31 5.01
CA PRO A 170 -5.35 -26.64 6.22
C PRO A 170 -5.77 -27.63 7.31
N ASN A 171 -6.44 -28.72 6.94
CA ASN A 171 -6.92 -29.72 7.89
C ASN A 171 -5.78 -30.49 8.57
N ALA A 172 -4.67 -30.73 7.87
CA ALA A 172 -3.51 -31.43 8.42
C ALA A 172 -2.84 -30.62 9.54
N HIS A 173 -2.93 -29.29 9.47
CA HIS A 173 -2.26 -28.38 10.42
C HIS A 173 -3.13 -27.99 11.62
N ARG A 174 -4.37 -28.48 11.73
CA ARG A 174 -5.28 -28.08 12.81
C ARG A 174 -4.71 -28.37 14.20
N SER A 175 -4.07 -29.52 14.41
CA SER A 175 -3.44 -29.88 15.69
C SER A 175 -2.19 -29.06 16.00
N SER A 176 -1.53 -28.49 14.99
CA SER A 176 -0.33 -27.66 15.14
C SER A 176 -0.64 -26.15 15.24
N HIS A 177 -1.92 -25.75 15.20
CA HIS A 177 -2.31 -24.34 15.18
C HIS A 177 -1.71 -23.54 16.35
N THR A 178 -1.84 -24.05 17.58
CA THR A 178 -1.32 -23.36 18.78
C THR A 178 0.20 -23.22 18.74
N ALA A 179 0.92 -24.26 18.34
CA ALA A 179 2.38 -24.22 18.23
C ALA A 179 2.85 -23.23 17.13
N LEU A 180 2.16 -23.21 15.99
CA LEU A 180 2.44 -22.27 14.90
C LEU A 180 2.15 -20.83 15.31
N SER A 181 1.03 -20.60 16.01
CA SER A 181 0.69 -19.28 16.55
C SER A 181 1.74 -18.81 17.54
N GLY A 182 2.14 -19.67 18.50
CA GLY A 182 3.21 -19.39 19.45
C GLY A 182 4.53 -19.03 18.76
N LEU A 183 4.94 -19.81 17.76
CA LEU A 183 6.13 -19.54 16.95
C LEU A 183 6.07 -18.16 16.27
N CYS A 184 4.92 -17.76 15.72
CA CYS A 184 4.77 -16.43 15.13
C CYS A 184 4.89 -15.34 16.19
N LEU A 185 4.19 -15.51 17.31
CA LEU A 185 4.10 -14.52 18.38
C LEU A 185 5.45 -14.21 19.05
N GLN A 186 6.41 -15.15 19.03
CA GLN A 186 7.80 -14.89 19.43
C GLN A 186 8.41 -13.67 18.71
N TYR A 187 8.02 -13.44 17.45
CA TYR A 187 8.54 -12.34 16.62
C TYR A 187 7.53 -11.21 16.40
N LEU A 188 6.28 -11.39 16.81
CA LEU A 188 5.18 -10.43 16.62
C LEU A 188 4.83 -9.66 17.89
N ASN A 189 5.37 -10.02 19.05
CA ASN A 189 5.11 -9.36 20.34
C ASN A 189 6.02 -8.12 20.60
N GLY A 190 6.74 -7.66 19.57
CA GLY A 190 7.73 -6.59 19.68
C GLY A 190 9.01 -7.00 20.40
N SER A 191 10.09 -6.24 20.20
CA SER A 191 11.36 -6.40 20.88
C SER A 191 11.92 -5.04 21.32
N ALA A 192 12.62 -5.04 22.46
CA ALA A 192 13.32 -3.87 22.99
C ALA A 192 14.70 -4.29 23.51
N PRO A 193 15.73 -3.42 23.42
CA PRO A 193 15.66 -2.02 22.94
C PRO A 193 15.67 -1.89 21.40
N LEU A 194 16.03 -2.97 20.69
CA LEU A 194 16.11 -2.98 19.22
C LEU A 194 14.82 -3.59 18.63
N PRO A 195 14.23 -2.95 17.60
CA PRO A 195 13.03 -3.46 16.98
C PRO A 195 13.31 -4.76 16.21
N THR A 196 12.31 -5.64 16.12
CA THR A 196 12.42 -6.90 15.37
C THR A 196 12.88 -6.66 13.91
N PRO A 197 13.82 -7.43 13.35
CA PRO A 197 14.24 -7.27 11.96
C PRO A 197 13.05 -7.36 10.99
N MET A 198 12.95 -6.38 10.06
CA MET A 198 11.76 -6.23 9.20
C MET A 198 11.45 -7.48 8.35
N ALA A 199 12.48 -8.15 7.83
CA ALA A 199 12.31 -9.35 7.02
C ALA A 199 11.76 -10.54 7.83
N LEU A 200 12.18 -10.66 9.09
CA LEU A 200 11.69 -11.69 10.01
C LEU A 200 10.25 -11.38 10.42
N LEU A 201 9.97 -10.13 10.81
CA LEU A 201 8.63 -9.64 11.14
C LEU A 201 7.63 -9.92 10.01
N ARG A 202 7.96 -9.56 8.77
CA ARG A 202 7.10 -9.84 7.60
C ARG A 202 6.89 -11.33 7.35
N SER A 203 7.91 -12.16 7.57
CA SER A 203 7.79 -13.61 7.37
C SER A 203 6.91 -14.26 8.45
N SER A 204 7.07 -13.85 9.71
CA SER A 204 6.22 -14.29 10.83
C SER A 204 4.78 -13.81 10.68
N SER A 205 4.59 -12.56 10.26
CA SER A 205 3.27 -11.97 10.02
C SER A 205 2.52 -12.69 8.90
N ARG A 206 3.18 -12.99 7.77
CA ARG A 206 2.58 -13.80 6.69
C ARG A 206 2.18 -15.20 7.15
N LEU A 207 3.02 -15.85 7.98
CA LEU A 207 2.67 -17.14 8.56
C LEU A 207 1.43 -17.01 9.47
N TYR A 208 1.42 -16.02 10.36
CA TYR A 208 0.31 -15.75 11.26
C TYR A 208 -1.00 -15.47 10.49
N ALA A 209 -0.93 -14.69 9.41
CA ALA A 209 -2.07 -14.31 8.59
C ALA A 209 -2.74 -15.49 7.87
N VAL A 210 -2.01 -16.58 7.59
CA VAL A 210 -2.57 -17.78 6.96
C VAL A 210 -3.09 -18.82 7.96
N LEU A 211 -2.76 -18.72 9.26
CA LEU A 211 -3.22 -19.66 10.28
C LEU A 211 -4.74 -19.80 10.39
N PRO A 212 -5.56 -18.75 10.15
CA PRO A 212 -7.01 -18.92 10.10
C PRO A 212 -7.49 -20.02 9.15
N ALA A 213 -6.74 -20.33 8.08
CA ALA A 213 -7.09 -21.41 7.16
C ALA A 213 -7.19 -22.79 7.86
N THR A 214 -6.49 -23.02 8.96
CA THR A 214 -6.56 -24.29 9.73
C THR A 214 -7.93 -24.52 10.40
N GLY A 215 -8.75 -23.48 10.48
CA GLY A 215 -10.16 -23.59 10.88
C GLY A 215 -11.00 -24.43 9.91
N GLY A 216 -10.49 -24.72 8.70
CA GLY A 216 -11.19 -25.46 7.65
C GLY A 216 -12.32 -24.64 7.03
N LYS A 217 -13.15 -25.27 6.18
CA LYS A 217 -14.16 -24.55 5.38
C LYS A 217 -15.15 -23.71 6.18
N VAL A 218 -15.55 -24.16 7.37
CA VAL A 218 -16.58 -23.49 8.19
C VAL A 218 -15.96 -22.63 9.29
N GLY A 219 -14.87 -23.09 9.91
CA GLY A 219 -14.25 -22.40 11.05
C GLY A 219 -13.27 -21.29 10.68
N ALA A 220 -12.76 -21.26 9.44
CA ALA A 220 -11.71 -20.32 9.06
C ALA A 220 -12.14 -18.84 9.16
N SER A 221 -13.39 -18.52 8.81
CA SER A 221 -13.91 -17.14 8.93
C SER A 221 -13.99 -16.67 10.38
N ASN A 222 -14.43 -17.54 11.29
CA ASN A 222 -14.53 -17.24 12.71
C ASN A 222 -13.15 -17.11 13.34
N LEU A 223 -12.21 -17.98 12.95
CA LEU A 223 -10.83 -17.92 13.41
C LEU A 223 -10.14 -16.65 12.91
N TRP A 224 -10.37 -16.26 11.64
CA TRP A 224 -9.85 -15.02 11.09
C TRP A 224 -10.37 -13.80 11.85
N LYS A 225 -11.69 -13.75 12.10
CA LYS A 225 -12.31 -12.68 12.89
C LYS A 225 -11.71 -12.59 14.29
N LYS A 226 -11.59 -13.73 14.98
CA LYS A 226 -10.96 -13.81 16.30
C LYS A 226 -9.52 -13.30 16.27
N THR A 227 -8.72 -13.73 15.30
CA THR A 227 -7.34 -13.26 15.13
C THR A 227 -7.27 -11.75 14.91
N VAL A 228 -8.18 -11.17 14.12
CA VAL A 228 -8.26 -9.72 13.92
C VAL A 228 -8.64 -8.99 15.21
N GLU A 229 -9.60 -9.49 15.96
CA GLU A 229 -10.05 -8.90 17.24
C GLU A 229 -8.95 -8.96 18.31
N GLU A 230 -8.23 -10.07 18.41
CA GLU A 230 -7.07 -10.22 19.30
C GLU A 230 -5.94 -9.27 18.89
N THR A 231 -5.66 -9.15 17.58
CA THR A 231 -4.66 -8.23 17.05
C THR A 231 -5.05 -6.77 17.32
N LEU A 232 -6.33 -6.41 17.18
CA LEU A 232 -6.83 -5.07 17.54
C LEU A 232 -6.65 -4.77 19.01
N THR A 233 -7.00 -5.71 19.88
CA THR A 233 -6.78 -5.58 21.33
C THR A 233 -5.30 -5.35 21.62
N PHE A 234 -4.41 -6.16 21.01
CA PHE A 234 -2.96 -6.00 21.12
C PHE A 234 -2.47 -4.60 20.68
N GLY A 235 -2.97 -4.08 19.57
CA GLY A 235 -2.65 -2.74 19.10
C GLY A 235 -3.12 -1.63 20.05
N TRP A 236 -4.36 -1.73 20.56
CA TRP A 236 -4.88 -0.79 21.55
C TRP A 236 -4.11 -0.82 22.86
N THR A 237 -3.75 -2.00 23.37
CA THR A 237 -2.93 -2.12 24.58
C THR A 237 -1.59 -1.44 24.40
N ALA A 238 -0.88 -1.70 23.29
CA ALA A 238 0.40 -1.05 23.00
C ALA A 238 0.24 0.48 22.87
N PHE A 239 -0.80 0.95 22.18
CA PHE A 239 -1.08 2.39 22.06
C PHE A 239 -1.34 3.05 23.42
N SER A 240 -2.20 2.45 24.25
CA SER A 240 -2.51 2.96 25.58
C SER A 240 -1.28 3.01 26.49
N SER A 241 -0.40 2.00 26.41
CA SER A 241 0.87 1.99 27.14
C SER A 241 1.82 3.11 26.69
N LEU A 242 1.82 3.49 25.41
CA LEU A 242 2.63 4.60 24.89
C LEU A 242 2.07 5.99 25.23
N ARG A 243 0.81 6.06 25.64
CA ARG A 243 0.09 7.32 25.92
C ARG A 243 -0.39 7.35 27.37
N SER A 244 0.31 6.65 28.25
CA SER A 244 -0.05 6.51 29.65
C SER A 244 -0.14 7.86 30.37
N SER A 245 0.69 8.83 30.00
CA SER A 245 0.66 10.18 30.60
C SER A 245 -0.36 11.14 29.95
N PHE A 246 -1.04 10.71 28.89
CA PHE A 246 -2.01 11.51 28.13
C PHE A 246 -3.43 10.94 28.16
N SER A 247 -3.65 9.77 28.75
CA SER A 247 -4.98 9.16 28.86
C SER A 247 -5.79 9.78 29.99
N GLU A 248 -6.98 10.27 29.67
CA GLU A 248 -7.97 10.71 30.66
C GLU A 248 -8.67 9.47 31.25
N GLY A 249 -8.37 9.12 32.50
CA GLY A 249 -9.28 8.31 33.33
C GLY A 249 -9.14 6.78 33.35
N LEU A 250 -8.02 6.19 32.91
CA LEU A 250 -7.76 4.75 33.15
C LEU A 250 -6.52 4.57 34.05
N CYS A 251 -6.68 3.65 35.01
CA CYS A 251 -5.88 3.44 36.22
C CYS A 251 -4.35 3.62 36.07
N PRO A 252 -3.66 4.03 37.15
CA PRO A 252 -2.20 3.97 37.19
C PRO A 252 -1.78 2.51 37.06
N VAL A 253 -1.40 2.10 35.84
CA VAL A 253 -0.61 0.89 35.66
C VAL A 253 0.62 1.06 36.53
N SER A 254 0.92 0.06 37.37
CA SER A 254 2.08 0.06 38.28
C SER A 254 3.30 0.57 37.51
N ARG A 255 3.80 1.76 37.89
CA ARG A 255 4.88 2.49 37.21
C ARG A 255 6.27 1.92 37.54
N ASP A 256 6.34 0.64 37.86
CA ASP A 256 7.60 -0.01 38.27
C ASP A 256 8.49 -0.37 37.08
N GLU A 257 8.01 -0.20 35.84
CA GLU A 257 8.79 -0.45 34.62
C GLU A 257 9.47 0.81 34.07
N ASP A 258 10.74 0.66 33.69
CA ASP A 258 11.56 1.71 33.07
C ASP A 258 10.99 2.15 31.71
N ALA A 259 10.65 3.45 31.61
CA ALA A 259 10.13 4.06 30.39
C ALA A 259 11.06 3.89 29.18
N HIS A 260 12.37 3.77 29.41
CA HIS A 260 13.36 3.53 28.35
C HIS A 260 13.24 2.14 27.71
N VAL A 261 12.59 1.18 28.37
CA VAL A 261 12.33 -0.16 27.84
C VAL A 261 10.89 -0.26 27.32
N THR A 262 9.92 0.23 28.11
CA THR A 262 8.49 0.08 27.80
C THR A 262 8.07 0.88 26.57
N ILE A 263 8.63 2.07 26.34
CA ILE A 263 8.29 2.89 25.16
C ILE A 263 8.80 2.24 23.86
N PRO A 264 10.09 1.90 23.70
CA PRO A 264 10.56 1.22 22.49
C PRO A 264 9.83 -0.11 22.24
N LEU A 265 9.55 -0.90 23.28
CA LEU A 265 8.82 -2.16 23.16
C LEU A 265 7.42 -1.95 22.57
N ASN A 266 6.63 -1.05 23.16
CA ASN A 266 5.27 -0.83 22.71
C ASN A 266 5.22 -0.11 21.35
N LEU A 267 6.23 0.68 21.00
CA LEU A 267 6.38 1.22 19.66
C LEU A 267 6.63 0.11 18.63
N ASP A 268 7.47 -0.87 18.96
CA ASP A 268 7.69 -2.03 18.09
C ASP A 268 6.45 -2.92 18.00
N ARG A 269 5.69 -3.08 19.09
CA ARG A 269 4.39 -3.76 19.07
C ARG A 269 3.39 -3.09 18.14
N LEU A 270 3.30 -1.76 18.13
CA LEU A 270 2.47 -1.04 17.17
C LEU A 270 2.94 -1.25 15.73
N ARG A 271 4.25 -1.28 15.49
CA ARG A 271 4.80 -1.62 14.18
C ARG A 271 4.40 -3.04 13.76
N CYS A 272 4.47 -4.01 14.67
CA CYS A 272 4.02 -5.38 14.44
C CYS A 272 2.52 -5.42 14.13
N PHE A 273 1.69 -4.72 14.92
CA PHE A 273 0.24 -4.61 14.70
C PHE A 273 -0.10 -4.18 13.26
N VAL A 274 0.51 -3.08 12.78
CA VAL A 274 0.21 -2.55 11.44
C VAL A 274 0.54 -3.58 10.37
N ILE A 275 1.68 -4.28 10.50
CA ILE A 275 2.12 -5.31 9.55
C ILE A 275 1.21 -6.55 9.60
N ILE A 276 0.77 -6.97 10.80
CA ILE A 276 -0.14 -8.11 10.96
C ILE A 276 -1.48 -7.84 10.30
N ILE A 277 -2.08 -6.66 10.53
CA ILE A 277 -3.36 -6.32 9.90
C ILE A 277 -3.21 -6.20 8.38
N ASP A 278 -2.12 -5.61 7.90
CA ASP A 278 -1.80 -5.52 6.47
C ASP A 278 -1.76 -6.91 5.81
N ASP A 279 -1.02 -7.86 6.38
CA ASP A 279 -0.95 -9.23 5.85
C ASP A 279 -2.27 -10.00 6.03
N LEU A 280 -3.01 -9.81 7.13
CA LEU A 280 -4.32 -10.44 7.37
C LEU A 280 -5.37 -10.00 6.35
N LEU A 281 -5.39 -8.71 5.99
CA LEU A 281 -6.29 -8.14 4.99
C LEU A 281 -5.87 -8.51 3.56
N GLY A 282 -4.57 -8.67 3.32
CA GLY A 282 -4.03 -9.12 2.03
C GLY A 282 -4.14 -10.63 1.78
N THR A 283 -4.39 -11.43 2.81
CA THR A 283 -4.45 -12.89 2.69
C THR A 283 -5.79 -13.35 2.12
N GLY A 284 -5.73 -14.18 1.07
CA GLY A 284 -6.92 -14.76 0.44
C GLY A 284 -7.67 -15.72 1.36
N THR A 285 -8.98 -15.54 1.46
CA THR A 285 -9.88 -16.41 2.23
C THR A 285 -10.80 -17.19 1.29
N GLN A 286 -11.14 -18.43 1.65
CA GLN A 286 -12.06 -19.26 0.84
C GLN A 286 -13.52 -18.80 0.91
N ARG A 287 -13.87 -18.04 1.95
CA ARG A 287 -15.21 -17.52 2.21
C ARG A 287 -15.11 -16.07 2.65
N SER A 288 -16.16 -15.30 2.39
CA SER A 288 -16.28 -13.93 2.87
C SER A 288 -16.11 -13.85 4.40
N VAL A 289 -15.33 -12.87 4.86
CA VAL A 289 -15.10 -12.58 6.27
C VAL A 289 -15.74 -11.26 6.67
N GLN A 290 -16.12 -11.13 7.94
CA GLN A 290 -16.62 -9.87 8.49
C GLN A 290 -15.46 -9.03 8.99
N VAL A 291 -15.29 -7.84 8.41
CA VAL A 291 -14.20 -6.92 8.75
C VAL A 291 -14.70 -5.83 9.70
N PRO A 292 -14.07 -5.58 10.85
CA PRO A 292 -14.48 -4.55 11.81
C PRO A 292 -13.99 -3.14 11.39
N ILE A 293 -14.49 -2.64 10.24
CA ILE A 293 -14.05 -1.37 9.63
C ILE A 293 -14.16 -0.18 10.61
N GLY A 294 -15.24 -0.13 11.40
CA GLY A 294 -15.42 0.93 12.39
C GLY A 294 -14.33 0.94 13.46
N SER A 295 -13.88 -0.23 13.94
CA SER A 295 -12.80 -0.34 14.92
C SER A 295 -11.45 0.04 14.32
N PHE A 296 -11.19 -0.36 13.06
CA PHE A 296 -10.00 0.06 12.33
C PHE A 296 -9.95 1.57 12.13
N HIS A 297 -11.07 2.18 11.72
CA HIS A 297 -11.16 3.62 11.57
C HIS A 297 -10.89 4.35 12.89
N LYS A 298 -11.51 3.91 14.00
CA LYS A 298 -11.28 4.50 15.33
C LYS A 298 -9.81 4.44 15.74
N PHE A 299 -9.15 3.30 15.53
CA PHE A 299 -7.74 3.14 15.84
C PHE A 299 -6.84 4.02 14.96
N ALA A 300 -7.12 4.07 13.65
CA ALA A 300 -6.40 4.94 12.72
C ALA A 300 -6.50 6.42 13.12
N ILE A 301 -7.71 6.88 13.47
CA ILE A 301 -7.93 8.24 13.96
C ILE A 301 -7.14 8.47 15.26
N ALA A 302 -7.18 7.56 16.24
CA ALA A 302 -6.45 7.72 17.50
C ALA A 302 -4.93 7.90 17.29
N LEU A 303 -4.33 7.12 16.37
CA LEU A 303 -2.93 7.30 15.99
C LEU A 303 -2.68 8.67 15.36
N LEU A 304 -3.50 9.06 14.38
CA LEU A 304 -3.33 10.32 13.65
C LEU A 304 -3.64 11.56 14.49
N THR A 305 -4.54 11.48 15.47
CA THR A 305 -4.90 12.61 16.34
C THR A 305 -4.06 12.68 17.61
N SER A 306 -3.02 11.84 17.74
CA SER A 306 -2.09 11.92 18.85
C SER A 306 -1.38 13.27 18.84
N THR A 307 -1.46 14.03 19.95
CA THR A 307 -0.85 15.37 20.07
C THR A 307 0.30 15.39 21.07
N THR A 308 1.26 16.29 20.82
CA THR A 308 2.30 16.67 21.80
C THR A 308 1.79 17.71 22.81
N ALA A 309 0.71 18.42 22.48
CA ALA A 309 0.14 19.46 23.33
C ALA A 309 -0.58 18.90 24.56
N ASP A 310 -0.34 19.52 25.71
CA ASP A 310 -0.91 19.20 27.02
C ASP A 310 -2.39 19.62 27.02
N ARG A 311 -3.30 18.67 26.77
CA ARG A 311 -4.76 18.90 26.88
C ARG A 311 -5.37 18.32 28.15
N GLY A 312 -4.59 17.61 28.97
CA GLY A 312 -5.09 16.96 30.18
C GLY A 312 -5.13 17.91 31.39
N PRO A 313 -6.27 18.09 32.07
CA PRO A 313 -6.38 18.91 33.27
C PRO A 313 -5.95 18.15 34.54
N ASN A 314 -4.79 17.46 34.53
CA ASN A 314 -4.37 16.61 35.65
C ASN A 314 -3.09 17.07 36.33
N ASN A 315 -3.27 17.69 37.50
CA ASN A 315 -2.30 18.05 38.55
C ASN A 315 -1.65 16.82 39.23
N GLY A 316 -1.33 15.75 38.50
CA GLY A 316 -0.64 14.57 39.02
C GLY A 316 0.88 14.72 38.94
N HIS A 317 1.62 14.05 39.83
CA HIS A 317 3.08 13.89 39.68
C HIS A 317 3.36 13.01 38.45
N ILE A 318 3.56 13.65 37.31
CA ILE A 318 3.92 12.99 36.05
C ILE A 318 5.44 13.00 35.93
N ASP A 319 6.02 11.84 35.63
CA ASP A 319 7.43 11.77 35.28
C ASP A 319 7.68 12.53 33.97
N ILE A 320 8.43 13.62 34.08
CA ILE A 320 8.76 14.52 32.98
C ILE A 320 9.60 13.77 31.93
N SER A 321 10.44 12.83 32.35
CA SER A 321 11.30 12.06 31.45
C SER A 321 10.47 11.12 30.56
N ALA A 322 9.57 10.32 31.17
CA ALA A 322 8.62 9.49 30.45
C ALA A 322 7.74 10.31 29.50
N ARG A 323 7.19 11.45 29.97
CA ARG A 323 6.35 12.32 29.13
C ARG A 323 7.10 12.91 27.94
N SER A 324 8.37 13.28 28.12
CA SER A 324 9.23 13.75 27.03
C SER A 324 9.45 12.66 25.98
N LEU A 325 9.70 11.43 26.41
CA LEU A 325 9.82 10.28 25.51
C LEU A 325 8.50 9.99 24.78
N GLU A 326 7.36 10.00 25.47
CA GLU A 326 6.03 9.82 24.87
C GLU A 326 5.70 10.93 23.84
N ALA A 327 6.13 12.17 24.08
CA ALA A 327 5.98 13.26 23.11
C ALA A 327 6.89 13.07 21.88
N SER A 328 8.11 12.56 22.08
CA SER A 328 9.08 12.36 21.00
C SER A 328 8.65 11.31 19.96
N ILE A 329 7.82 10.34 20.36
CA ILE A 329 7.36 9.26 19.47
C ILE A 329 6.13 9.63 18.61
N VAL A 330 5.49 10.78 18.86
CA VAL A 330 4.25 11.20 18.16
C VAL A 330 4.40 11.20 16.62
N PRO A 331 5.49 11.71 16.01
CA PRO A 331 5.67 11.61 14.56
C PRO A 331 5.71 10.16 14.04
N THR A 332 6.24 9.24 14.85
CA THR A 332 6.25 7.81 14.51
C THR A 332 4.85 7.21 14.60
N LEU A 333 4.04 7.63 15.59
CA LEU A 333 2.62 7.24 15.68
C LEU A 333 1.83 7.71 14.45
N TRP A 334 2.05 8.95 14.00
CA TRP A 334 1.43 9.46 12.79
C TRP A 334 1.84 8.66 11.55
N LYS A 335 3.13 8.34 11.42
CA LYS A 335 3.63 7.50 10.33
C LYS A 335 2.98 6.12 10.34
N LEU A 336 2.92 5.44 11.49
CA LEU A 336 2.25 4.15 11.63
C LEU A 336 0.75 4.25 11.33
N GLY A 337 0.08 5.34 11.74
CA GLY A 337 -1.30 5.63 11.38
C GLY A 337 -1.49 5.81 9.87
N CYS A 338 -0.57 6.49 9.20
CA CYS A 338 -0.59 6.65 7.74
C CYS A 338 -0.38 5.32 7.01
N ASP A 339 0.60 4.53 7.43
CA ASP A 339 0.87 3.21 6.86
C ASP A 339 -0.34 2.28 7.05
N PHE A 340 -0.99 2.35 8.21
CA PHE A 340 -2.22 1.62 8.50
C PHE A 340 -3.39 2.08 7.60
N VAL A 341 -3.61 3.38 7.47
CA VAL A 341 -4.65 3.93 6.57
C VAL A 341 -4.41 3.54 5.11
N ALA A 342 -3.16 3.58 4.64
CA ALA A 342 -2.80 3.16 3.29
C ALA A 342 -3.12 1.68 3.07
N SER A 343 -2.83 0.82 4.06
CA SER A 343 -3.19 -0.60 4.03
C SER A 343 -4.72 -0.80 3.98
N LEU A 344 -5.48 -0.11 4.84
CA LEU A 344 -6.94 -0.17 4.84
C LEU A 344 -7.52 0.27 3.49
N ALA A 345 -7.03 1.37 2.92
CA ALA A 345 -7.50 1.84 1.61
C ALA A 345 -7.23 0.83 0.50
N THR A 346 -6.02 0.24 0.48
CA THR A 346 -5.60 -0.74 -0.54
C THR A 346 -6.45 -2.01 -0.52
N HIS A 347 -6.73 -2.53 0.69
CA HIS A 347 -7.43 -3.81 0.87
C HIS A 347 -8.95 -3.67 0.95
N LEU A 348 -9.47 -2.65 1.63
CA LEU A 348 -10.92 -2.46 1.82
C LEU A 348 -11.56 -1.64 0.70
N ARG A 349 -10.78 -0.80 0.01
CA ARG A 349 -11.21 -0.02 -1.16
C ARG A 349 -12.49 0.76 -0.87
N HIS A 350 -13.54 0.56 -1.67
CA HIS A 350 -14.84 1.20 -1.55
C HIS A 350 -15.57 0.94 -0.22
N HIS A 351 -15.24 -0.11 0.53
CA HIS A 351 -15.85 -0.35 1.85
C HIS A 351 -15.40 0.66 2.90
N LEU A 352 -14.29 1.38 2.68
CA LEU A 352 -13.83 2.45 3.57
C LEU A 352 -14.58 3.78 3.33
N THR A 353 -15.44 3.87 2.30
CA THR A 353 -16.03 5.14 1.82
C THR A 353 -16.76 5.93 2.89
N SER A 354 -17.53 5.26 3.76
CA SER A 354 -18.29 5.90 4.85
C SER A 354 -17.39 6.61 5.89
N HIS A 355 -16.11 6.27 5.93
CA HIS A 355 -15.14 6.76 6.91
C HIS A 355 -14.12 7.74 6.33
N LEU A 356 -14.18 8.03 5.02
CA LEU A 356 -13.18 8.86 4.34
C LEU A 356 -13.14 10.26 4.90
N ASN A 357 -14.30 10.90 5.11
CA ASN A 357 -14.36 12.30 5.57
C ASN A 357 -13.56 12.52 6.87
N GLY A 358 -13.62 11.57 7.82
CA GLY A 358 -12.84 11.66 9.06
C GLY A 358 -11.34 11.54 8.80
N LEU A 359 -10.93 10.55 7.99
CA LEU A 359 -9.53 10.31 7.64
C LEU A 359 -8.94 11.48 6.86
N THR A 360 -9.63 11.95 5.82
CA THR A 360 -9.17 13.02 4.95
C THR A 360 -9.14 14.37 5.66
N SER A 361 -10.08 14.63 6.59
CA SER A 361 -10.05 15.84 7.42
C SER A 361 -8.84 15.85 8.34
N CYS A 362 -8.50 14.70 8.95
CA CYS A 362 -7.31 14.57 9.78
C CYS A 362 -6.02 14.75 8.96
N LEU A 363 -5.91 14.08 7.81
CA LEU A 363 -4.76 14.23 6.91
C LEU A 363 -4.61 15.67 6.40
N SER A 364 -5.72 16.33 6.03
CA SER A 364 -5.69 17.74 5.62
C SER A 364 -5.16 18.64 6.73
N SER A 365 -5.60 18.42 7.98
CA SER A 365 -5.16 19.22 9.13
C SER A 365 -3.65 19.08 9.41
N HIS A 366 -3.06 17.91 9.14
CA HIS A 366 -1.62 17.71 9.24
C HIS A 366 -0.86 18.33 8.06
N LEU A 367 -1.40 18.22 6.84
CA LEU A 367 -0.80 18.83 5.65
C LEU A 367 -0.90 20.36 5.65
N GLU A 368 -1.81 20.96 6.41
CA GLU A 368 -1.88 22.41 6.59
C GLU A 368 -0.81 22.94 7.56
N GLN A 369 -0.28 22.08 8.44
CA GLN A 369 0.77 22.48 9.38
C GLN A 369 2.12 22.55 8.67
N LYS A 370 2.98 23.48 9.11
CA LYS A 370 4.36 23.58 8.65
C LYS A 370 5.21 22.45 9.24
N THR A 371 5.14 21.26 8.63
CA THR A 371 5.91 20.07 9.04
C THR A 371 7.10 19.82 8.12
N ALA A 372 8.17 19.21 8.63
CA ALA A 372 9.30 18.75 7.80
C ALA A 372 8.84 17.72 6.75
N GLY A 373 9.50 17.66 5.59
CA GLY A 373 9.06 16.78 4.48
C GLY A 373 9.10 15.28 4.83
N SER A 374 9.98 14.86 5.74
CA SER A 374 10.01 13.49 6.29
C SER A 374 8.73 13.10 7.03
N GLN A 375 8.07 14.05 7.70
CA GLN A 375 6.77 13.85 8.37
C GLN A 375 5.62 13.98 7.38
N ARG A 376 5.79 14.81 6.34
CA ARG A 376 4.77 15.09 5.34
C ARG A 376 4.56 13.94 4.35
N LEU A 377 5.62 13.23 4.00
CA LEU A 377 5.61 12.12 3.05
C LEU A 377 4.61 10.99 3.42
N PRO A 378 4.58 10.46 4.67
CA PRO A 378 3.57 9.48 5.08
C PRO A 378 2.13 9.94 4.88
N PHE A 379 1.80 11.20 5.24
CA PHE A 379 0.46 11.74 5.06
C PHE A 379 0.05 11.78 3.58
N LEU A 380 0.97 12.21 2.70
CA LEU A 380 0.74 12.24 1.25
C LEU A 380 0.57 10.84 0.66
N LYS A 381 1.36 9.85 1.12
CA LYS A 381 1.19 8.45 0.69
C LYS A 381 -0.14 7.86 1.12
N ALA A 382 -0.56 8.09 2.36
CA ALA A 382 -1.87 7.64 2.85
C ALA A 382 -3.01 8.29 2.08
N LEU A 383 -2.92 9.60 1.82
CA LEU A 383 -3.89 10.33 1.01
C LEU A 383 -3.94 9.80 -0.43
N HIS A 384 -2.79 9.57 -1.05
CA HIS A 384 -2.72 8.96 -2.37
C HIS A 384 -3.41 7.59 -2.41
N SER A 385 -3.12 6.70 -1.45
CA SER A 385 -3.77 5.40 -1.36
C SER A 385 -5.29 5.50 -1.21
N ILE A 386 -5.80 6.45 -0.40
CA ILE A 386 -7.24 6.71 -0.29
C ILE A 386 -7.81 7.12 -1.65
N LEU A 387 -7.22 8.11 -2.31
CA LEU A 387 -7.75 8.67 -3.55
C LEU A 387 -7.70 7.68 -4.73
N VAL A 388 -6.72 6.76 -4.74
CA VAL A 388 -6.59 5.73 -5.79
C VAL A 388 -7.56 4.57 -5.58
N HIS A 389 -7.77 4.13 -4.34
CA HIS A 389 -8.47 2.87 -4.07
C HIS A 389 -9.91 3.02 -3.57
N CYS A 390 -10.29 4.20 -3.06
CA CYS A 390 -11.63 4.49 -2.57
C CYS A 390 -12.45 5.28 -3.60
N LEU A 391 -13.74 5.48 -3.33
CA LEU A 391 -14.59 6.31 -4.17
C LEU A 391 -14.18 7.80 -4.10
N PRO A 392 -14.45 8.59 -5.15
CA PRO A 392 -14.15 10.03 -5.15
C PRO A 392 -14.78 10.77 -3.96
N LEU A 393 -14.09 11.81 -3.49
CA LEU A 393 -14.60 12.63 -2.38
C LEU A 393 -15.85 13.38 -2.82
N HIS A 394 -16.97 13.16 -2.12
CA HIS A 394 -18.25 13.83 -2.41
C HIS A 394 -18.37 15.22 -1.80
N SER A 395 -17.53 15.56 -0.81
CA SER A 395 -17.54 16.85 -0.13
C SER A 395 -16.65 17.86 -0.86
N GLU A 396 -17.26 18.88 -1.47
CA GLU A 396 -16.56 19.98 -2.12
C GLU A 396 -15.59 20.68 -1.15
N VAL A 397 -16.04 20.95 0.08
CA VAL A 397 -15.22 21.61 1.12
C VAL A 397 -13.96 20.79 1.41
N SER A 398 -14.10 19.47 1.54
CA SER A 398 -12.96 18.59 1.81
C SER A 398 -12.01 18.53 0.62
N CYS A 399 -12.54 18.44 -0.61
CA CYS A 399 -11.75 18.39 -1.84
C CYS A 399 -10.95 19.69 -2.05
N ASN A 400 -11.59 20.85 -1.87
CA ASN A 400 -10.93 22.16 -1.97
C ASN A 400 -9.84 22.34 -0.91
N ARG A 401 -10.15 22.00 0.36
CA ARG A 401 -9.20 22.10 1.47
C ARG A 401 -7.97 21.21 1.26
N LEU A 402 -8.17 19.96 0.86
CA LEU A 402 -7.08 19.03 0.52
C LEU A 402 -6.25 19.53 -0.66
N THR A 403 -6.90 20.05 -1.70
CA THR A 403 -6.21 20.59 -2.87
C THR A 403 -5.31 21.76 -2.48
N LYS A 404 -5.79 22.70 -1.67
CA LYS A 404 -4.99 23.82 -1.14
C LYS A 404 -3.82 23.32 -0.27
N ALA A 405 -4.06 22.35 0.60
CA ALA A 405 -3.05 21.77 1.48
C ALA A 405 -1.96 20.99 0.70
N VAL A 406 -2.31 20.33 -0.40
CA VAL A 406 -1.35 19.65 -1.29
C VAL A 406 -0.63 20.64 -2.18
N LEU A 407 -1.33 21.68 -2.66
CA LEU A 407 -0.76 22.72 -3.51
C LEU A 407 0.35 23.48 -2.80
N SER A 408 0.20 23.79 -1.50
CA SER A 408 1.27 24.43 -0.72
C SER A 408 2.61 23.67 -0.75
N SER A 409 2.57 22.35 -0.87
CA SER A 409 3.75 21.49 -1.05
C SER A 409 4.49 21.72 -2.36
N ILE A 410 3.72 21.99 -3.41
CA ILE A 410 4.18 22.10 -4.79
C ILE A 410 4.62 23.55 -5.05
N THR A 411 3.92 24.52 -4.47
CA THR A 411 4.26 25.95 -4.54
C THR A 411 5.66 26.25 -4.01
N ALA A 412 6.20 25.44 -3.09
CA ALA A 412 7.58 25.58 -2.61
C ALA A 412 8.64 25.52 -3.73
N ILE A 413 8.31 24.98 -4.91
CA ILE A 413 9.21 24.97 -6.09
C ILE A 413 9.44 26.38 -6.64
N LEU A 414 8.43 27.25 -6.53
CA LEU A 414 8.49 28.63 -7.01
C LEU A 414 9.37 29.49 -6.10
N PRO A 415 10.06 30.50 -6.65
CA PRO A 415 10.89 31.41 -5.86
C PRO A 415 10.04 32.17 -4.83
N SER A 416 10.57 32.32 -3.61
CA SER A 416 9.96 33.16 -2.59
C SER A 416 10.19 34.63 -2.95
N GLN A 417 9.27 35.54 -2.59
CA GLN A 417 9.43 36.99 -2.82
C GLN A 417 10.76 37.53 -2.24
N SER A 418 11.23 36.92 -1.14
CA SER A 418 12.53 37.22 -0.52
C SER A 418 13.75 36.95 -1.42
N ASP A 419 13.62 36.05 -2.39
CA ASP A 419 14.71 35.68 -3.30
C ASP A 419 14.90 36.75 -4.40
N PHE A 420 13.83 37.48 -4.75
CA PHE A 420 13.90 38.60 -5.69
C PHE A 420 14.46 39.87 -5.04
N ASP A 421 14.12 40.16 -3.78
CA ASP A 421 14.58 41.37 -3.08
C ASP A 421 16.11 41.40 -2.86
N GLN A 422 16.76 40.23 -2.72
CA GLN A 422 18.24 40.16 -2.63
C GLN A 422 18.95 40.45 -3.96
N SER A 423 18.25 40.38 -5.09
CA SER A 423 18.85 40.58 -6.42
C SER A 423 18.78 42.04 -6.92
N THR A 424 17.95 42.89 -6.30
CA THR A 424 17.72 44.28 -6.75
C THR A 424 18.49 45.36 -5.99
N ASP A 425 19.34 45.01 -5.01
CA ASP A 425 20.05 45.98 -4.17
C ASP A 425 21.31 46.61 -4.82
N THR A 426 21.48 46.49 -6.15
CA THR A 426 22.65 47.06 -6.86
C THR A 426 22.39 48.32 -7.68
N VAL A 427 21.18 48.90 -7.70
CA VAL A 427 20.94 50.11 -8.51
C VAL A 427 20.15 51.20 -7.76
N GLN A 428 20.92 52.19 -7.27
CA GLN A 428 20.57 53.56 -6.84
C GLN A 428 19.89 53.70 -5.47
N THR A 429 20.33 54.55 -4.53
CA THR A 429 20.79 55.95 -4.64
C THR A 429 21.83 56.33 -3.58
N GLY A 430 22.81 57.17 -3.93
CA GLY A 430 23.88 57.60 -3.03
C GLY A 430 23.53 58.71 -2.03
N ARG A 431 24.31 58.76 -0.93
CA ARG A 431 24.99 59.96 -0.38
C ARG A 431 25.78 59.62 0.89
N SER A 432 27.10 59.87 0.87
CA SER A 432 27.99 60.20 2.03
C SER A 432 28.11 59.15 3.16
N LYS A 433 29.28 58.61 3.54
CA LYS A 433 30.51 59.29 3.99
C LYS A 433 31.66 58.26 4.16
N LYS A 434 32.88 58.70 3.84
CA LYS A 434 34.23 58.15 4.15
C LYS A 434 34.28 56.95 5.12
N GLY A 435 34.78 55.81 4.62
CA GLY A 435 35.25 54.67 5.43
C GLY A 435 36.17 53.75 4.61
N LYS A 436 37.46 54.08 4.58
CA LYS A 436 38.51 53.38 3.80
C LYS A 436 38.99 52.14 4.58
N LYS A 437 38.56 50.94 4.18
CA LYS A 437 39.35 49.69 4.27
C LYS A 437 38.87 48.70 3.22
N ARG A 438 39.71 48.50 2.19
CA ARG A 438 39.55 47.51 1.12
C ARG A 438 39.50 46.11 1.73
N ALA A 439 38.32 45.51 1.83
CA ALA A 439 38.18 44.07 1.68
C ALA A 439 37.80 43.85 0.22
N ARG A 440 38.70 43.24 -0.57
CA ARG A 440 38.36 42.73 -1.89
C ARG A 440 37.30 41.65 -1.67
N ALA A 441 36.04 41.96 -1.97
CA ALA A 441 35.03 40.93 -2.17
C ALA A 441 35.56 40.04 -3.30
N TYR A 442 35.78 38.77 -2.96
CA TYR A 442 36.33 37.77 -3.86
C TYR A 442 35.23 37.39 -4.86
N GLU A 443 35.52 37.53 -6.16
CA GLU A 443 34.60 37.30 -7.29
C GLU A 443 34.09 35.83 -7.38
N GLY A 444 34.55 34.94 -6.49
CA GLY A 444 34.09 33.55 -6.34
C GLY A 444 33.08 33.30 -5.21
N ASP A 445 32.65 34.30 -4.43
CA ASP A 445 31.71 34.09 -3.31
C ASP A 445 30.26 33.84 -3.79
N GLU A 446 29.91 34.32 -5.00
CA GLU A 446 28.62 34.05 -5.66
C GLU A 446 28.48 32.55 -6.02
N LEU A 447 29.54 31.92 -6.52
CA LEU A 447 29.57 30.48 -6.85
C LEU A 447 29.47 29.59 -5.60
N LEU A 448 29.94 30.07 -4.45
CA LEU A 448 29.82 29.36 -3.16
C LEU A 448 28.46 29.58 -2.48
N LYS A 449 27.75 30.69 -2.75
CA LYS A 449 26.38 30.92 -2.27
C LYS A 449 25.32 30.16 -3.07
N VAL A 450 25.52 29.96 -4.37
CA VAL A 450 24.65 29.11 -5.22
C VAL A 450 24.61 27.65 -4.73
N SER A 451 25.65 27.21 -4.02
CA SER A 451 25.71 25.86 -3.43
C SER A 451 24.93 25.71 -2.10
N ARG A 452 24.33 26.78 -1.54
CA ARG A 452 23.73 26.73 -0.19
C ARG A 452 22.21 26.57 -0.13
N ASN A 453 21.47 26.83 -1.21
CA ASN A 453 20.00 26.77 -1.19
C ASN A 453 19.46 25.59 -2.04
N ILE A 454 19.80 24.36 -1.64
CA ILE A 454 19.12 23.17 -2.16
C ILE A 454 17.70 23.18 -1.59
N LEU A 455 16.68 23.24 -2.47
CA LEU A 455 15.28 23.34 -2.05
C LEU A 455 14.80 22.08 -1.31
N PHE A 456 15.21 20.90 -1.77
CA PHE A 456 14.89 19.60 -1.20
C PHE A 456 16.18 18.92 -0.74
N PRO A 457 16.71 19.31 0.44
CA PRO A 457 18.00 18.82 0.92
C PRO A 457 17.94 17.32 1.24
N LEU A 458 16.80 16.83 1.74
CA LEU A 458 16.59 15.42 2.06
C LEU A 458 15.92 14.69 0.89
N SER A 459 16.29 13.42 0.68
CA SER A 459 15.65 12.56 -0.33
C SER A 459 14.12 12.44 -0.13
N ASP A 460 13.67 12.49 1.13
CA ASP A 460 12.24 12.40 1.46
C ASP A 460 11.46 13.66 1.05
N ASP A 461 12.08 14.83 1.03
CA ASP A 461 11.45 16.08 0.59
C ASP A 461 11.13 16.00 -0.92
N GLY A 462 12.10 15.54 -1.72
CA GLY A 462 11.91 15.32 -3.16
C GLY A 462 10.81 14.29 -3.45
N LYS A 463 10.80 13.18 -2.71
CA LYS A 463 9.73 12.16 -2.81
C LYS A 463 8.36 12.73 -2.39
N ALA A 464 8.30 13.55 -1.35
CA ALA A 464 7.05 14.15 -0.89
C ALA A 464 6.42 15.00 -2.00
N VAL A 465 7.21 15.82 -2.69
CA VAL A 465 6.71 16.65 -3.79
C VAL A 465 6.26 15.82 -5.00
N LEU A 466 6.98 14.75 -5.34
CA LEU A 466 6.56 13.83 -6.39
C LEU A 466 5.21 13.17 -6.07
N VAL A 467 5.01 12.71 -4.83
CA VAL A 467 3.73 12.12 -4.38
C VAL A 467 2.63 13.20 -4.31
N ALA A 468 2.97 14.43 -3.91
CA ALA A 468 2.03 15.55 -3.93
C ALA A 468 1.50 15.82 -5.35
N CYS A 469 2.36 15.73 -6.37
CA CYS A 469 1.93 15.85 -7.77
C CYS A 469 0.96 14.73 -8.16
N ASP A 470 1.20 13.49 -7.73
CA ASP A 470 0.30 12.35 -7.99
C ASP A 470 -1.07 12.54 -7.30
N VAL A 471 -1.06 13.01 -6.05
CA VAL A 471 -2.28 13.35 -5.32
C VAL A 471 -3.04 14.48 -6.01
N LEU A 472 -2.35 15.54 -6.42
CA LEU A 472 -2.96 16.68 -7.10
C LEU A 472 -3.59 16.25 -8.44
N ALA A 473 -2.96 15.32 -9.18
CA ALA A 473 -3.52 14.77 -10.42
C ALA A 473 -4.91 14.17 -10.21
N ILE A 474 -5.07 13.41 -9.11
CA ILE A 474 -6.34 12.76 -8.80
C ILE A 474 -7.37 13.78 -8.31
N LEU A 475 -6.95 14.76 -7.51
CA LEU A 475 -7.84 15.82 -7.00
C LEU A 475 -8.38 16.72 -8.13
N LEU A 476 -7.55 17.08 -9.12
CA LEU A 476 -7.97 17.89 -10.27
C LEU A 476 -8.99 17.18 -11.17
N ARG A 477 -9.03 15.84 -11.15
CA ARG A 477 -10.05 15.04 -11.85
C ARG A 477 -11.38 14.98 -11.10
N ASN A 478 -11.44 15.43 -9.85
CA ASN A 478 -12.66 15.34 -9.04
C ASN A 478 -13.67 16.42 -9.48
N PRO A 479 -14.90 16.02 -9.89
CA PRO A 479 -15.93 16.98 -10.31
C PRO A 479 -16.42 17.89 -9.18
N GLY A 480 -16.18 17.53 -7.91
CA GLY A 480 -16.52 18.33 -6.74
C GLY A 480 -15.49 19.41 -6.39
N LEU A 481 -14.47 19.64 -7.21
CA LEU A 481 -13.50 20.72 -7.00
C LEU A 481 -14.07 22.06 -7.47
N SER A 482 -13.93 23.11 -6.66
CA SER A 482 -14.45 24.43 -7.06
C SER A 482 -13.67 24.97 -8.26
N PRO A 483 -14.34 25.67 -9.20
CA PRO A 483 -13.69 26.26 -10.36
C PRO A 483 -12.51 27.18 -9.99
N THR A 484 -12.69 27.99 -8.93
CA THR A 484 -11.69 28.84 -8.27
C THR A 484 -10.41 28.07 -7.93
N THR A 485 -10.55 26.97 -7.18
CA THR A 485 -9.41 26.16 -6.73
C THR A 485 -8.73 25.46 -7.91
N HIS A 486 -9.52 24.94 -8.85
CA HIS A 486 -9.01 24.34 -10.08
C HIS A 486 -8.18 25.35 -10.90
N SER A 487 -8.70 26.56 -11.11
CA SER A 487 -8.00 27.63 -11.84
C SER A 487 -6.67 28.00 -11.18
N LEU A 488 -6.68 28.20 -9.85
CA LEU A 488 -5.49 28.50 -9.07
C LEU A 488 -4.43 27.39 -9.17
N SER A 489 -4.83 26.12 -9.02
CA SER A 489 -3.91 24.98 -9.16
C SER A 489 -3.27 24.93 -10.55
N VAL A 490 -4.04 25.13 -11.62
CA VAL A 490 -3.51 25.14 -12.99
C VAL A 490 -2.54 26.32 -13.20
N ARG A 491 -2.84 27.51 -12.68
CA ARG A 491 -1.92 28.67 -12.74
C ARG A 491 -0.58 28.37 -12.07
N VAL A 492 -0.60 27.79 -10.86
CA VAL A 492 0.63 27.39 -10.15
C VAL A 492 1.42 26.35 -10.93
N LEU A 493 0.76 25.33 -11.47
CA LEU A 493 1.42 24.29 -12.27
C LEU A 493 2.05 24.86 -13.55
N LEU A 494 1.39 25.80 -14.23
CA LEU A 494 1.95 26.51 -15.38
C LEU A 494 3.17 27.34 -14.98
N SER A 495 3.10 28.09 -13.88
CA SER A 495 4.25 28.85 -13.36
C SER A 495 5.44 27.94 -13.09
N ILE A 496 5.21 26.75 -12.52
CA ILE A 496 6.25 25.75 -12.27
C ILE A 496 6.78 25.19 -13.59
N LEU A 497 5.92 24.90 -14.56
CA LEU A 497 6.33 24.38 -15.87
C LEU A 497 7.27 25.34 -16.61
N PHE A 498 7.03 26.65 -16.53
CA PHE A 498 7.92 27.65 -17.13
C PHE A 498 9.20 27.89 -16.32
N PHE A 499 9.14 27.74 -15.00
CA PHE A 499 10.26 28.02 -14.10
C PHE A 499 11.24 26.84 -13.96
N LEU A 500 10.74 25.61 -13.84
CA LEU A 500 11.52 24.42 -13.52
C LEU A 500 12.62 24.08 -14.55
N PRO A 501 12.41 24.23 -15.88
CA PRO A 501 13.47 24.03 -16.88
C PRO A 501 14.62 25.03 -16.76
N GLN A 502 14.36 26.23 -16.23
CA GLN A 502 15.38 27.28 -16.05
C GLN A 502 16.23 27.03 -14.80
N ARG A 503 15.81 26.10 -13.92
CA ARG A 503 16.46 25.82 -12.65
C ARG A 503 17.43 24.65 -12.79
N SER A 504 18.65 24.82 -12.27
CA SER A 504 19.66 23.75 -12.23
C SER A 504 19.17 22.56 -11.38
N PRO A 505 19.27 21.30 -11.85
CA PRO A 505 18.87 20.10 -11.09
C PRO A 505 19.50 20.02 -9.70
N LEU A 506 20.77 20.42 -9.56
CA LEU A 506 21.52 20.41 -8.30
C LEU A 506 21.00 21.43 -7.28
N SER A 507 20.32 22.50 -7.73
CA SER A 507 19.68 23.49 -6.85
C SER A 507 18.31 23.03 -6.32
N LEU A 508 17.76 21.96 -6.91
CA LEU A 508 16.45 21.43 -6.55
C LEU A 508 16.60 20.31 -5.51
N SER A 509 17.46 19.33 -5.75
CA SER A 509 17.70 18.23 -4.82
C SER A 509 19.11 17.64 -4.98
N SER A 510 19.61 17.03 -3.92
CA SER A 510 20.84 16.23 -3.94
C SER A 510 20.71 14.98 -4.85
N ASP A 511 19.50 14.50 -5.10
CA ASP A 511 19.22 13.41 -6.04
C ASP A 511 18.90 13.97 -7.43
N PRO A 512 19.78 13.78 -8.44
CA PRO A 512 19.59 14.33 -9.78
C PRO A 512 18.39 13.71 -10.51
N THR A 513 17.85 12.57 -10.05
CA THR A 513 16.69 11.92 -10.69
C THR A 513 15.37 12.61 -10.36
N VAL A 514 15.32 13.46 -9.33
CA VAL A 514 14.10 14.15 -8.91
C VAL A 514 13.66 15.18 -9.93
N HIS A 515 14.59 15.97 -10.47
CA HIS A 515 14.31 17.02 -11.45
C HIS A 515 13.59 16.50 -12.71
N PRO A 516 14.11 15.50 -13.46
CA PRO A 516 13.45 15.01 -14.66
C PRO A 516 12.10 14.34 -14.35
N LYS A 517 11.99 13.60 -13.24
CA LYS A 517 10.71 13.00 -12.81
C LYS A 517 9.66 14.04 -12.46
N LEU A 518 10.07 15.12 -11.79
CA LEU A 518 9.18 16.21 -11.42
C LEU A 518 8.71 16.96 -12.67
N LEU A 519 9.63 17.28 -13.58
CA LEU A 519 9.31 17.93 -14.84
C LEU A 519 8.30 17.10 -15.66
N GLN A 520 8.54 15.79 -15.79
CA GLN A 520 7.62 14.88 -16.46
C GLN A 520 6.22 14.88 -15.82
N LYS A 521 6.13 14.81 -14.48
CA LYS A 521 4.83 14.85 -13.77
C LYS A 521 4.10 16.17 -13.97
N ILE A 522 4.80 17.31 -13.89
CA ILE A 522 4.21 18.63 -14.10
C ILE A 522 3.74 18.78 -15.55
N GLN A 523 4.54 18.34 -16.53
CA GLN A 523 4.15 18.32 -17.95
C GLN A 523 2.88 17.49 -18.17
N ALA A 524 2.81 16.27 -17.60
CA ALA A 524 1.64 15.42 -17.70
C ALA A 524 0.39 16.07 -17.07
N LEU A 525 0.51 16.64 -15.87
CA LEU A 525 -0.58 17.33 -15.16
C LEU A 525 -1.13 18.52 -15.96
N VAL A 526 -0.23 19.36 -16.46
CA VAL A 526 -0.59 20.57 -17.21
C VAL A 526 -1.18 20.20 -18.58
N THR A 527 -0.64 19.17 -19.24
CA THR A 527 -1.19 18.63 -20.49
C THR A 527 -2.60 18.11 -20.26
N GLU A 528 -2.81 17.26 -19.26
CA GLU A 528 -4.13 16.73 -18.92
C GLU A 528 -5.14 17.86 -18.60
N SER A 529 -4.71 18.85 -17.81
CA SER A 529 -5.55 20.02 -17.47
C SER A 529 -5.88 20.87 -18.70
N GLY A 530 -4.98 20.97 -19.68
CA GLY A 530 -5.18 21.66 -20.96
C GLY A 530 -6.04 20.90 -21.96
N CYS A 531 -6.16 19.58 -21.80
CA CYS A 531 -7.02 18.72 -22.64
C CYS A 531 -8.47 18.61 -22.14
N GLY A 532 -8.75 19.10 -20.93
CA GLY A 532 -10.07 18.99 -20.31
C GLY A 532 -11.16 19.78 -21.04
N THR A 533 -12.42 19.54 -20.67
CA THR A 533 -13.57 20.30 -21.18
C THR A 533 -13.89 21.54 -20.32
N THR A 534 -12.99 21.93 -19.41
CA THR A 534 -13.19 23.09 -18.53
C THR A 534 -12.78 24.39 -19.24
N ASN A 535 -13.36 25.52 -18.88
CA ASN A 535 -13.01 26.83 -19.47
C ASN A 535 -11.51 27.16 -19.28
N THR A 536 -10.92 26.73 -18.17
CA THR A 536 -9.48 26.85 -17.87
C THR A 536 -8.60 26.12 -18.89
N ALA A 537 -9.05 24.97 -19.41
CA ALA A 537 -8.30 24.16 -20.37
C ALA A 537 -8.08 24.90 -21.70
N SER A 538 -9.13 25.56 -22.21
CA SER A 538 -9.06 26.29 -23.48
C SER A 538 -8.07 27.46 -23.48
N LYS A 539 -7.99 28.20 -22.36
CA LYS A 539 -7.09 29.36 -22.23
C LYS A 539 -5.65 28.94 -21.89
N SER A 540 -5.43 27.79 -21.24
CA SER A 540 -4.09 27.32 -20.85
C SER A 540 -3.38 26.55 -21.95
N LEU A 541 -4.10 25.86 -22.86
CA LEU A 541 -3.53 24.97 -23.87
C LEU A 541 -2.41 25.62 -24.71
N GLY A 542 -2.58 26.87 -25.13
CA GLY A 542 -1.54 27.59 -25.88
C GLY A 542 -0.25 27.80 -25.09
N LEU A 543 -0.34 28.01 -23.77
CA LEU A 543 0.81 28.09 -22.88
C LEU A 543 1.46 26.71 -22.69
N VAL A 544 0.65 25.65 -22.58
CA VAL A 544 1.14 24.27 -22.48
C VAL A 544 1.96 23.89 -23.72
N LEU A 545 1.40 24.11 -24.92
CA LEU A 545 2.05 23.78 -26.19
C LEU A 545 3.38 24.53 -26.37
N ARG A 546 3.50 25.74 -25.82
CA ARG A 546 4.74 26.53 -25.88
C ARG A 546 5.80 26.06 -24.87
N ALA A 547 5.38 25.55 -23.71
CA ALA A 547 6.27 25.17 -22.63
C ALA A 547 6.74 23.71 -22.72
N VAL A 548 5.95 22.85 -23.35
CA VAL A 548 6.23 21.43 -23.52
C VAL A 548 7.12 21.25 -24.75
N ASP A 549 8.41 20.99 -24.55
CA ASP A 549 9.32 20.63 -25.63
C ASP A 549 9.05 19.20 -26.10
N LEU A 550 8.31 19.07 -27.20
CA LEU A 550 7.92 17.81 -27.84
C LEU A 550 9.12 16.91 -28.21
N SER A 551 10.34 17.45 -28.28
CA SER A 551 11.55 16.69 -28.60
C SER A 551 12.16 15.95 -27.41
N THR A 552 11.79 16.33 -26.17
CA THR A 552 12.36 15.79 -24.93
C THR A 552 11.46 14.79 -24.21
N ILE A 553 10.24 14.59 -24.71
CA ILE A 553 9.26 13.70 -24.11
C ILE A 553 9.46 12.28 -24.69
N ASP A 554 10.22 11.44 -23.97
CA ASP A 554 10.24 9.99 -24.22
C ASP A 554 8.88 9.32 -23.90
N ASP A 555 7.97 10.07 -23.27
CA ASP A 555 6.65 9.61 -22.86
C ASP A 555 5.62 9.75 -23.98
N ASN A 556 5.51 8.69 -24.79
CA ASN A 556 4.54 8.52 -25.88
C ASN A 556 3.09 8.93 -25.50
N ALA A 557 2.72 8.97 -24.22
CA ALA A 557 1.38 9.34 -23.77
C ALA A 557 1.06 10.84 -23.90
N CYS A 558 1.96 11.74 -23.52
CA CYS A 558 1.69 13.19 -23.56
C CYS A 558 1.64 13.69 -25.01
N GLN A 559 2.62 13.29 -25.82
CA GLN A 559 2.64 13.61 -27.25
C GLN A 559 1.40 13.06 -27.96
N ARG A 560 1.03 11.80 -27.71
CA ARG A 560 -0.19 11.21 -28.28
C ARG A 560 -1.45 11.97 -27.87
N THR A 561 -1.52 12.49 -26.65
CA THR A 561 -2.68 13.25 -26.18
C THR A 561 -2.78 14.59 -26.89
N LEU A 562 -1.67 15.31 -27.02
CA LEU A 562 -1.60 16.56 -27.79
C LEU A 562 -1.88 16.33 -29.28
N ASP A 563 -1.33 15.27 -29.87
CA ASP A 563 -1.60 14.89 -31.26
C ASP A 563 -3.10 14.59 -31.48
N LEU A 564 -3.76 13.92 -30.54
CA LEU A 564 -5.20 13.66 -30.63
C LEU A 564 -6.05 14.94 -30.50
N LEU A 565 -5.56 15.95 -29.77
CA LEU A 565 -6.22 17.26 -29.70
C LEU A 565 -6.05 18.08 -30.99
N LEU A 566 -4.82 18.12 -31.52
CA LEU A 566 -4.49 18.88 -32.73
C LEU A 566 -5.01 18.19 -34.00
N HIS A 567 -5.08 16.86 -33.99
CA HIS A 567 -5.51 16.02 -35.09
C HIS A 567 -6.58 15.02 -34.62
N PRO A 568 -7.82 15.49 -34.36
CA PRO A 568 -8.91 14.61 -33.96
C PRO A 568 -9.18 13.59 -35.07
N ARG A 569 -9.13 12.30 -34.72
CA ARG A 569 -9.33 11.17 -35.67
C ARG A 569 -10.80 10.90 -36.02
N VAL A 570 -11.70 11.72 -35.49
CA VAL A 570 -13.15 11.64 -35.68
C VAL A 570 -13.64 13.04 -36.01
N PRO A 571 -14.63 13.22 -36.92
CA PRO A 571 -15.21 14.53 -37.18
C PRO A 571 -15.64 15.20 -35.87
N PRO A 572 -15.28 16.49 -35.65
CA PRO A 572 -15.63 17.18 -34.41
C PRO A 572 -17.15 17.23 -34.27
N LEU A 573 -17.66 16.73 -33.15
CA LEU A 573 -19.07 16.91 -32.79
C LEU A 573 -19.30 18.40 -32.56
N VAL A 574 -20.25 19.00 -33.29
CA VAL A 574 -20.68 20.38 -33.09
C VAL A 574 -21.31 20.47 -31.70
N ARG A 575 -20.52 20.82 -30.69
CA ARG A 575 -21.00 21.12 -29.33
C ARG A 575 -21.25 22.62 -29.23
N SER A 576 -22.34 22.99 -28.58
CA SER A 576 -22.52 24.36 -28.08
C SER A 576 -21.31 24.71 -27.21
N LEU A 577 -20.72 25.88 -27.44
CA LEU A 577 -19.67 26.41 -26.57
C LEU A 577 -20.15 26.33 -25.12
N PRO A 578 -19.35 25.79 -24.18
CA PRO A 578 -19.73 25.71 -22.78
C PRO A 578 -20.11 27.10 -22.25
N HIS A 579 -21.07 27.16 -21.33
CA HIS A 579 -21.48 28.41 -20.71
C HIS A 579 -20.25 29.09 -20.09
N VAL A 580 -20.01 30.35 -20.46
CA VAL A 580 -18.82 31.10 -20.09
C VAL A 580 -18.99 31.58 -18.64
N GLU A 581 -18.79 30.68 -17.68
CA GLU A 581 -18.35 31.10 -16.36
C GLU A 581 -16.87 31.48 -16.49
N THR A 582 -16.60 32.78 -16.39
CA THR A 582 -15.28 33.39 -16.61
C THR A 582 -14.31 32.93 -15.53
N LEU A 583 -13.60 31.83 -15.79
CA LEU A 583 -12.44 31.47 -14.98
C LEU A 583 -11.26 32.35 -15.39
N SER A 584 -10.73 33.03 -14.38
CA SER A 584 -9.64 33.96 -14.47
C SER A 584 -8.31 33.22 -14.56
N LEU A 585 -7.62 33.36 -15.70
CA LEU A 585 -6.20 32.98 -15.79
C LEU A 585 -5.26 34.17 -15.56
N PHE A 586 -5.80 35.40 -15.56
CA PHE A 586 -5.05 36.64 -15.43
C PHE A 586 -5.37 37.32 -14.10
N HIS A 587 -4.37 37.96 -13.47
CA HIS A 587 -4.59 38.66 -12.19
C HIS A 587 -5.72 39.70 -12.26
N SER A 588 -5.93 40.33 -13.41
CA SER A 588 -6.99 41.31 -13.64
C SER A 588 -8.41 40.71 -13.65
N GLU A 589 -8.54 39.40 -13.83
CA GLU A 589 -9.82 38.68 -13.86
C GLU A 589 -10.10 37.98 -12.51
N GLU A 590 -9.13 37.98 -11.57
CA GLU A 590 -9.14 37.20 -10.32
C GLU A 590 -10.28 37.61 -9.37
N GLY A 591 -11.04 36.64 -8.86
CA GLY A 591 -12.08 36.87 -7.86
C GLY A 591 -11.49 37.16 -6.47
N THR A 592 -12.29 37.74 -5.57
CA THR A 592 -11.84 38.05 -4.18
C THR A 592 -11.45 36.81 -3.38
N GLU A 593 -12.13 35.68 -3.62
CA GLU A 593 -11.78 34.39 -3.02
C GLU A 593 -10.45 33.85 -3.55
N GLU A 594 -10.25 33.89 -4.88
CA GLU A 594 -9.00 33.47 -5.53
C GLU A 594 -7.80 34.30 -5.02
N ALA A 595 -7.98 35.63 -4.90
CA ALA A 595 -6.96 36.53 -4.39
C ALA A 595 -6.55 36.19 -2.95
N ARG A 596 -7.53 35.92 -2.08
CA ARG A 596 -7.27 35.50 -0.68
C ARG A 596 -6.53 34.17 -0.63
N ASP A 597 -6.94 33.19 -1.44
CA ASP A 597 -6.28 31.88 -1.47
C ASP A 597 -4.84 31.98 -1.97
N ARG A 598 -4.58 32.84 -2.95
CA ARG A 598 -3.23 33.14 -3.45
C ARG A 598 -2.36 33.77 -2.37
N GLU A 599 -2.89 34.72 -1.59
CA GLU A 599 -2.20 35.32 -0.45
C GLU A 599 -1.87 34.28 0.64
N LEU A 600 -2.80 33.39 0.96
CA LEU A 600 -2.58 32.30 1.93
C LEU A 600 -1.49 31.32 1.49
N LEU A 601 -1.31 31.13 0.18
CA LEU A 601 -0.22 30.34 -0.39
C LEU A 601 1.12 31.09 -0.46
N GLY A 602 1.18 32.35 -0.02
CA GLY A 602 2.40 33.18 -0.07
C GLY A 602 2.74 33.72 -1.46
N LEU A 603 1.79 33.65 -2.40
CA LEU A 603 1.98 34.04 -3.81
C LEU A 603 1.59 35.51 -4.08
N SER A 604 1.75 36.40 -3.09
CA SER A 604 1.46 37.82 -3.25
C SER A 604 2.43 38.49 -4.24
N VAL A 605 1.92 39.32 -5.15
CA VAL A 605 2.75 40.14 -6.03
C VAL A 605 2.90 41.50 -5.35
N LEU A 606 4.13 41.97 -5.13
CA LEU A 606 4.38 43.39 -4.87
C LEU A 606 3.86 44.16 -6.09
N GLN A 607 2.66 44.73 -5.97
CA GLN A 607 2.13 45.63 -6.99
C GLN A 607 3.00 46.88 -6.99
N ARG A 608 4.09 46.86 -7.78
CA ARG A 608 4.80 48.08 -8.19
C ARG A 608 3.79 48.92 -8.94
N GLN A 609 3.32 49.99 -8.28
CA GLN A 609 2.57 51.08 -8.88
C GLN A 609 3.20 51.44 -10.22
N THR A 610 2.57 51.01 -11.31
CA THR A 610 2.90 51.50 -12.64
C THR A 610 1.59 51.81 -13.35
N SER A 611 1.48 53.09 -13.69
CA SER A 611 0.54 53.78 -14.56
C SER A 611 -0.93 53.91 -14.14
N ASP A 612 -1.26 55.12 -13.68
CA ASP A 612 -2.55 55.78 -13.90
C ASP A 612 -2.96 55.72 -15.38
N PRO A 613 -4.26 55.61 -15.70
CA PRO A 613 -4.75 55.78 -17.06
C PRO A 613 -4.74 57.27 -17.44
N VAL A 614 -4.01 57.60 -18.50
CA VAL A 614 -4.00 58.90 -19.16
C VAL A 614 -5.42 59.23 -19.65
N GLN A 615 -6.00 60.29 -19.09
CA GLN A 615 -7.19 60.94 -19.59
C GLN A 615 -6.95 61.40 -21.03
N THR A 616 -7.70 60.84 -21.97
CA THR A 616 -7.73 61.35 -23.35
C THR A 616 -8.74 62.49 -23.41
N THR A 617 -8.23 63.66 -23.75
CA THR A 617 -8.93 64.93 -23.91
C THR A 617 -9.98 64.86 -25.02
N THR A 618 -11.14 65.41 -24.67
CA THR A 618 -12.26 65.81 -25.53
C THR A 618 -11.81 66.77 -26.62
N ALA A 619 -12.13 66.45 -27.88
CA ALA A 619 -12.13 67.39 -28.99
C ALA A 619 -13.50 67.37 -29.69
N THR A 620 -14.21 68.47 -29.51
CA THR A 620 -15.43 68.88 -30.23
C THR A 620 -15.13 69.03 -31.73
N PRO A 621 -16.09 68.72 -32.61
CA PRO A 621 -16.58 69.80 -33.47
C PRO A 621 -18.10 69.78 -33.67
N SER A 622 -18.66 70.99 -33.77
CA SER A 622 -19.93 71.36 -34.41
C SER A 622 -19.57 72.41 -35.48
N PRO A 623 -20.43 72.78 -36.46
CA PRO A 623 -21.90 72.62 -36.47
C PRO A 623 -22.57 72.22 -37.81
N GLN A 624 -23.84 71.80 -37.68
CA GLN A 624 -25.02 72.02 -38.55
C GLN A 624 -24.96 71.67 -40.05
N VAL A 625 -25.95 70.88 -40.53
CA VAL A 625 -27.10 71.35 -41.34
C VAL A 625 -28.00 70.15 -41.73
N ASP A 626 -29.31 70.40 -41.62
CA ASP A 626 -30.52 69.80 -42.22
C ASP A 626 -31.19 68.47 -41.81
N GLN A 627 -32.52 68.63 -41.65
CA GLN A 627 -33.63 67.74 -41.35
C GLN A 627 -33.91 66.70 -42.46
N GLU A 628 -34.39 65.50 -42.10
CA GLU A 628 -35.81 65.11 -42.30
C GLU A 628 -36.11 63.66 -41.80
N ASP A 629 -37.18 63.57 -40.99
CA ASP A 629 -38.19 62.52 -40.85
C ASP A 629 -37.87 61.01 -40.86
N ARG A 630 -38.20 60.34 -39.73
CA ARG A 630 -39.43 59.53 -39.59
C ARG A 630 -39.63 58.96 -38.17
N HIS A 631 -40.78 59.29 -37.59
CA HIS A 631 -41.38 58.70 -36.39
C HIS A 631 -41.79 57.23 -36.57
N ILE A 632 -41.50 56.33 -35.61
CA ILE A 632 -42.43 55.27 -35.14
C ILE A 632 -42.27 55.00 -33.63
N ARG A 633 -43.45 54.96 -32.98
CA ARG A 633 -43.89 54.65 -31.60
C ARG A 633 -43.14 53.58 -30.75
N PRO A 634 -43.21 53.70 -29.40
CA PRO A 634 -42.95 52.61 -28.46
C PRO A 634 -44.20 51.75 -28.16
N ILE A 635 -43.99 50.44 -27.99
CA ILE A 635 -45.00 49.43 -27.63
C ILE A 635 -44.99 49.19 -26.10
N PRO A 636 -46.14 49.11 -25.42
CA PRO A 636 -46.26 48.88 -23.96
C PRO A 636 -46.31 47.38 -23.57
N PRO A 637 -46.13 47.04 -22.27
CA PRO A 637 -45.98 45.67 -21.79
C PRO A 637 -47.31 44.90 -21.70
N ALA A 638 -47.30 43.62 -22.10
CA ALA A 638 -48.45 42.72 -22.05
C ALA A 638 -48.62 42.06 -20.67
N LYS A 639 -49.88 42.03 -20.21
CA LYS A 639 -50.36 41.46 -18.94
C LYS A 639 -50.67 39.97 -19.05
N VAL A 640 -50.43 39.28 -17.93
CA VAL A 640 -50.79 37.89 -17.57
C VAL A 640 -52.31 37.70 -17.50
N PRO A 641 -52.86 36.54 -17.93
CA PRO A 641 -54.17 36.06 -17.51
C PRO A 641 -54.08 34.86 -16.54
N SER A 642 -54.85 34.94 -15.46
CA SER A 642 -55.06 33.90 -14.44
C SER A 642 -56.00 32.78 -14.92
N PRO A 643 -55.94 31.57 -14.32
CA PRO A 643 -56.70 30.40 -14.76
C PRO A 643 -58.10 30.29 -14.12
N ILE A 644 -59.03 29.67 -14.86
CA ILE A 644 -60.39 29.30 -14.46
C ILE A 644 -60.41 27.83 -14.00
N PRO A 645 -61.12 27.46 -12.90
CA PRO A 645 -61.22 26.10 -12.38
C PRO A 645 -62.42 25.34 -12.96
N ILE A 646 -62.29 24.03 -13.21
CA ILE A 646 -63.41 23.12 -13.46
C ILE A 646 -63.18 21.77 -12.76
N ASP A 647 -64.24 21.32 -12.10
CA ASP A 647 -64.41 20.13 -11.29
C ASP A 647 -64.34 18.77 -12.03
N THR A 648 -63.97 17.76 -11.23
CA THR A 648 -64.05 16.28 -11.34
C THR A 648 -65.31 15.69 -12.02
N PRO A 649 -65.29 14.45 -12.56
CA PRO A 649 -65.23 13.21 -11.75
C PRO A 649 -64.47 11.98 -12.34
N ALA A 650 -64.19 11.00 -11.46
CA ALA A 650 -63.70 9.63 -11.73
C ALA A 650 -64.73 8.79 -12.55
N PRO A 651 -64.43 7.62 -13.17
CA PRO A 651 -63.78 6.45 -12.55
C PRO A 651 -62.96 5.50 -13.47
N ALA A 652 -62.50 4.39 -12.86
CA ALA A 652 -62.20 3.06 -13.45
C ALA A 652 -60.75 2.72 -13.88
N ASN A 653 -60.11 1.90 -13.03
CA ASN A 653 -59.14 0.86 -13.40
C ASN A 653 -59.74 -0.06 -14.50
N PRO A 654 -58.95 -0.61 -15.45
CA PRO A 654 -57.96 -1.65 -15.11
C PRO A 654 -56.67 -1.71 -15.98
N GLY A 655 -55.63 -2.31 -15.41
CA GLY A 655 -54.71 -3.26 -16.08
C GLY A 655 -53.90 -2.81 -17.30
N ASN A 656 -52.58 -2.64 -17.11
CA ASN A 656 -51.54 -3.40 -17.83
C ASN A 656 -50.13 -2.89 -17.47
N SER A 657 -49.50 -3.60 -16.55
CA SER A 657 -48.05 -3.59 -16.36
C SER A 657 -47.39 -4.44 -17.45
N LEU A 658 -46.47 -3.84 -18.20
CA LEU A 658 -45.54 -4.57 -19.07
C LEU A 658 -44.54 -5.35 -18.20
N PRO A 659 -44.21 -6.62 -18.53
CA PRO A 659 -43.41 -7.47 -17.66
C PRO A 659 -41.91 -7.20 -17.83
N ARG A 660 -41.25 -7.00 -16.69
CA ARG A 660 -39.80 -7.08 -16.56
C ARG A 660 -39.41 -8.57 -16.54
N ALA A 661 -38.63 -9.01 -17.52
CA ALA A 661 -38.13 -10.37 -17.59
C ALA A 661 -37.15 -10.65 -16.44
N GLU A 662 -37.57 -11.53 -15.52
CA GLU A 662 -36.69 -12.22 -14.58
C GLU A 662 -36.25 -13.56 -15.19
N PRO A 663 -34.98 -13.99 -15.03
CA PRO A 663 -34.56 -15.33 -15.41
C PRO A 663 -35.14 -16.37 -14.44
N VAL A 664 -36.04 -17.20 -14.97
CA VAL A 664 -36.57 -18.40 -14.30
C VAL A 664 -35.46 -19.44 -14.15
N TYR A 665 -35.09 -19.73 -12.91
CA TYR A 665 -34.24 -20.87 -12.55
C TYR A 665 -35.14 -22.10 -12.38
N VAL A 666 -35.05 -23.06 -13.31
CA VAL A 666 -35.77 -24.34 -13.22
C VAL A 666 -34.99 -25.28 -12.29
N PRO A 667 -35.57 -25.78 -11.18
CA PRO A 667 -34.93 -26.81 -10.37
C PRO A 667 -35.12 -28.17 -11.08
N LEU A 668 -34.02 -28.73 -11.59
CA LEU A 668 -33.97 -30.12 -12.02
C LEU A 668 -34.10 -31.04 -10.79
N LYS A 669 -35.27 -31.67 -10.68
CA LYS A 669 -35.60 -32.70 -9.71
C LYS A 669 -34.87 -34.00 -10.12
N PRO A 670 -33.95 -34.56 -9.31
CA PRO A 670 -33.37 -35.86 -9.62
C PRO A 670 -34.42 -36.96 -9.40
N SER A 671 -34.73 -37.71 -10.46
CA SER A 671 -35.53 -38.93 -10.41
C SER A 671 -34.70 -40.06 -9.81
N TYR A 672 -35.08 -40.53 -8.62
CA TYR A 672 -34.54 -41.76 -8.05
C TYR A 672 -35.29 -42.98 -8.63
N PRO A 673 -34.59 -44.04 -9.05
CA PRO A 673 -35.20 -45.34 -9.31
C PRO A 673 -35.60 -46.04 -7.98
N PRO A 674 -36.62 -46.91 -7.99
CA PRO A 674 -37.19 -47.51 -6.79
C PRO A 674 -36.24 -48.51 -6.12
N ALA A 675 -36.29 -48.51 -4.78
CA ALA A 675 -35.47 -49.33 -3.90
C ALA A 675 -35.74 -50.84 -4.07
N THR A 676 -34.68 -51.61 -4.27
CA THR A 676 -34.63 -53.05 -4.01
C THR A 676 -34.28 -53.30 -2.53
N PRO A 677 -34.94 -54.26 -1.86
CA PRO A 677 -34.69 -54.55 -0.45
C PRO A 677 -33.42 -55.38 -0.29
N THR A 678 -32.53 -54.98 0.61
CA THR A 678 -31.38 -55.79 1.05
C THR A 678 -31.23 -55.70 2.57
N PRO A 679 -30.66 -56.73 3.22
CA PRO A 679 -31.20 -57.33 4.43
C PRO A 679 -30.41 -56.90 5.68
N GLU A 680 -30.97 -57.23 6.84
CA GLU A 680 -30.38 -57.04 8.16
C GLU A 680 -28.92 -57.53 8.25
N PRO A 681 -28.01 -56.74 8.88
CA PRO A 681 -26.71 -57.25 9.29
C PRO A 681 -26.82 -58.02 10.63
N PRO A 682 -26.09 -59.13 10.78
CA PRO A 682 -26.15 -59.98 11.95
C PRO A 682 -25.45 -59.39 13.17
N SER A 683 -26.00 -59.79 14.32
CA SER A 683 -25.50 -59.66 15.67
C SER A 683 -24.07 -60.18 15.90
N ALA A 684 -23.43 -59.58 16.90
CA ALA A 684 -22.32 -60.06 17.72
C ALA A 684 -20.90 -60.05 17.14
N PHE A 685 -20.00 -59.29 17.80
CA PHE A 685 -18.80 -59.82 18.46
C PHE A 685 -18.23 -58.74 19.40
N LYS A 686 -18.31 -58.97 20.72
CA LYS A 686 -17.58 -58.22 21.76
C LYS A 686 -16.20 -58.87 21.91
N PRO A 687 -15.08 -58.12 21.87
CA PRO A 687 -13.82 -58.59 22.40
C PRO A 687 -13.69 -58.22 23.88
N THR A 688 -13.58 -59.27 24.69
CA THR A 688 -13.13 -59.29 26.08
C THR A 688 -11.73 -58.71 26.21
N VAL A 689 -11.56 -57.67 27.02
CA VAL A 689 -10.24 -57.20 27.47
C VAL A 689 -9.95 -57.85 28.81
N MET A 690 -8.92 -58.70 28.84
CA MET A 690 -8.33 -59.24 30.05
C MET A 690 -7.52 -58.15 30.76
N ILE A 691 -7.85 -57.96 32.04
CA ILE A 691 -7.09 -57.22 33.03
C ILE A 691 -5.98 -58.15 33.55
N ALA A 692 -4.76 -57.64 33.65
CA ALA A 692 -3.69 -58.23 34.43
C ALA A 692 -3.07 -57.14 35.32
N ASP A 693 -3.01 -57.46 36.61
CA ASP A 693 -2.52 -56.67 37.74
C ASP A 693 -1.05 -56.23 37.61
N ALA A 694 -0.75 -55.04 38.14
CA ALA A 694 0.40 -54.84 39.04
C ALA A 694 0.36 -53.45 39.73
N VAL A 695 0.02 -53.48 41.03
CA VAL A 695 0.68 -52.85 42.20
C VAL A 695 0.84 -51.31 42.27
N GLU A 696 0.03 -50.73 43.17
CA GLU A 696 0.30 -49.73 44.23
C GLU A 696 1.43 -48.71 44.08
N GLU A 697 1.07 -47.41 44.17
CA GLU A 697 1.54 -46.52 45.23
C GLU A 697 0.57 -45.32 45.35
N ASP A 698 -0.23 -45.34 46.42
CA ASP A 698 -1.13 -44.25 46.83
C ASP A 698 -0.32 -43.09 47.43
N GLN A 699 -0.53 -41.88 46.90
CA GLN A 699 -0.15 -40.65 47.59
C GLN A 699 -1.39 -39.77 47.82
N GLU A 700 -1.71 -39.70 49.11
CA GLU A 700 -2.77 -38.99 49.80
C GLU A 700 -2.77 -37.48 49.49
N MET A 701 -3.89 -36.95 48.98
CA MET A 701 -4.12 -35.50 48.88
C MET A 701 -4.86 -34.98 50.11
N PRO A 702 -4.45 -33.84 50.70
CA PRO A 702 -5.11 -33.29 51.87
C PRO A 702 -6.48 -32.70 51.54
N ALA A 703 -7.43 -32.95 52.44
CA ALA A 703 -8.78 -32.40 52.43
C ALA A 703 -8.75 -30.88 52.64
N ILE A 704 -9.50 -30.14 51.82
CA ILE A 704 -9.82 -28.73 52.07
C ILE A 704 -11.29 -28.67 52.48
N ASP A 705 -11.45 -28.28 53.74
CA ASP A 705 -12.68 -28.06 54.47
C ASP A 705 -13.46 -26.85 53.89
N LEU A 706 -14.77 -27.00 53.72
CA LEU A 706 -15.68 -26.01 53.11
C LEU A 706 -16.93 -25.80 53.97
N ASP A 707 -16.75 -25.77 55.29
CA ASP A 707 -17.74 -25.24 56.23
C ASP A 707 -17.20 -23.99 56.95
N SER A 708 -18.09 -23.03 57.18
CA SER A 708 -17.95 -21.79 57.98
C SER A 708 -17.42 -20.55 57.24
N ASP A 709 -18.05 -19.39 57.29
CA ASP A 709 -19.39 -19.01 57.75
C ASP A 709 -19.73 -17.64 57.19
N SER A 710 -21.01 -17.32 57.32
CA SER A 710 -21.58 -15.99 57.08
C SER A 710 -21.21 -15.02 58.21
N ASP A 711 -21.05 -13.74 57.88
CA ASP A 711 -21.54 -12.58 58.62
C ASP A 711 -21.74 -11.39 57.65
#